data_AF-A0A1M3HIT4-F1
#
_entry.id   AF-A0A1M3HIT4-F1
#
_cell.length_a   1.000
_cell.length_b   1.000
_cell.length_c   1.000
_cell.angle_alpha   90.00
_cell.angle_beta   90.00
_cell.angle_gamma   90.00
#
_symmetry.space_group_name_H-M   'P 1'
#
loop_
_entity.id
_entity.type
_entity.pdbx_description
1 polymer ?
#
loop_
_entity_poly.entity_id
_entity_poly.type
_entity_poly.pdbx_seq_one_letter_code
_entity_poly.pdbx_strand_id
1 'polypeptide(L)'
;MNTFNNQWTRRKLQSRLKKFLKIHKEYFKTHTFTYHVFRVHNEPELWEAIKALGGTKAVRKELGLELPCHHEKWTKEQLMDELWRIHNEGHPITKLSLINMGRSELLSVIRHLGTLSSIKREMGFKAVEKQDTTADEVLETYRKLYISLGVAPTCVYLEENGYSALPSRIRTHFGSITALKRKLKIPLAKKPNHHWSLRNTLKSLRLFYKTYADEIHRTSMHRVLTDKKELGLIHAIGIHGGLSFLNKKYKLGLYIVGKKWNKEKVISRLKILHSEGHDLSKRNLRKIGHADLAGNIHRYGWLSKIREEIGAPGRKYKHWNDDTIVVGLEPIVKQFDCIPSQTVLRSIKRQDLIAAMRKHGGVRRFSELMNVPIRTLHKADDGHYLQSSYECIFDNILNKHHIPHQTHVLITPDLRYKCDFLIQKTYIEIAGYYRKGDDTYERNMQKKERIYKRLNKDVIIIPARVFKQRPELIEMEVLSILKKIKGLKRKIKNTGSGHGIMPRIFWSNAENIKVILQPHIEKYGRMPQGSELKREGLGALVSAVTKYHNSLFDLAEKWGLETKGVRKGHYTAARIRQEYVEICLEQGRTMSVSELRSLGKINLANAIDRTRCIKSLRSFLERKHGDRIGGRPDPYTIRRAVCEYKDLCEKEQKFLTLKEAKEKGFGQLLNFMKRKKIGIHRLRKMTRLDYLPKVLPVGYYTEAYAVAAYTKICHEKGYFLTGREARQCMPIKLAVYIDGVVGLSRIRKLSGLKLVVKQNRPQISREEAVDKYRKICIREKYHVTMNRLVQLGEGKLARFILKEFKYPVIKKMINLDLPYRSPAHISKYRLIYEKRREKKKRMTIKAYEKICLKQKRHLSNSELKDLEMGWIANAIRAFGGITGFRNHCKKTAHLHAAKIGRRKSHKYV
;
A
#
# COMPACT_ATOMS: atom_id res chain seq x y z
N MET A 1 -28.53 -28.43 22.98
CA MET A 1 -27.16 -28.90 23.28
C MET A 1 -26.44 -29.21 21.97
N ASN A 2 -25.90 -28.17 21.35
CA ASN A 2 -25.50 -28.17 19.95
C ASN A 2 -24.11 -28.78 19.73
N THR A 3 -24.02 -29.57 18.66
CA THR A 3 -22.89 -30.31 18.10
C THR A 3 -21.50 -29.72 18.39
N PHE A 4 -20.80 -30.38 19.31
CA PHE A 4 -19.35 -30.37 19.42
C PHE A 4 -18.70 -30.67 18.06
N ASN A 5 -17.68 -29.91 17.68
CA ASN A 5 -16.87 -30.18 16.49
C ASN A 5 -16.36 -31.64 16.57
N ASN A 6 -16.67 -32.49 15.57
CA ASN A 6 -16.54 -33.97 15.55
C ASN A 6 -15.15 -34.58 15.93
N GLN A 7 -14.16 -33.78 16.34
CA GLN A 7 -12.83 -34.23 16.73
C GLN A 7 -12.56 -34.29 18.25
N TRP A 8 -13.42 -33.69 19.08
CA TRP A 8 -13.22 -33.61 20.53
C TRP A 8 -14.38 -34.25 21.27
N THR A 9 -14.19 -35.49 21.74
CA THR A 9 -15.10 -36.07 22.74
C THR A 9 -14.76 -35.53 24.12
N ARG A 10 -15.71 -35.53 25.06
CA ARG A 10 -15.47 -35.13 26.46
C ARG A 10 -14.25 -35.86 27.06
N ARG A 11 -14.18 -37.19 26.88
CA ARG A 11 -13.03 -38.00 27.32
C ARG A 11 -11.70 -37.56 26.69
N LYS A 12 -11.69 -37.26 25.38
CA LYS A 12 -10.48 -36.84 24.67
C LYS A 12 -10.00 -35.46 25.12
N LEU A 13 -10.93 -34.53 25.34
CA LEU A 13 -10.61 -33.22 25.89
C LEU A 13 -10.04 -33.35 27.30
N GLN A 14 -10.69 -34.12 28.18
CA GLN A 14 -10.24 -34.34 29.56
C GLN A 14 -8.84 -34.97 29.60
N SER A 15 -8.60 -36.02 28.81
CA SER A 15 -7.29 -36.69 28.73
C SER A 15 -6.19 -35.74 28.25
N ARG A 16 -6.45 -34.98 27.17
CA ARG A 16 -5.48 -34.04 26.62
C ARG A 16 -5.23 -32.86 27.56
N LEU A 17 -6.27 -32.38 28.24
CA LEU A 17 -6.16 -31.30 29.21
C LEU A 17 -5.37 -31.72 30.45
N LYS A 18 -5.63 -32.93 30.99
CA LYS A 18 -4.82 -33.52 32.08
C LYS A 18 -3.36 -33.65 31.68
N LYS A 19 -3.08 -34.13 30.46
CA LYS A 19 -1.71 -34.23 29.93
C LYS A 19 -1.04 -32.86 29.82
N PHE A 20 -1.76 -31.87 29.28
CA PHE A 20 -1.28 -30.50 29.16
C PHE A 20 -0.95 -29.87 30.51
N LEU A 21 -1.83 -30.03 31.51
CA LEU A 21 -1.60 -29.59 32.89
C LEU A 21 -0.40 -30.27 33.53
N LYS A 22 -0.22 -31.58 33.32
CA LYS A 22 0.91 -32.33 33.85
C LYS A 22 2.25 -31.84 33.28
N ILE A 23 2.30 -31.59 31.96
CA ILE A 23 3.52 -31.11 31.28
C ILE A 23 3.87 -29.69 31.73
N HIS A 24 2.87 -28.84 31.94
CA HIS A 24 3.06 -27.42 32.26
C HIS A 24 2.77 -27.10 33.73
N LYS A 25 2.94 -28.07 34.64
CA LYS A 25 2.62 -27.94 36.06
C LYS A 25 3.30 -26.72 36.70
N GLU A 26 4.60 -26.53 36.45
CA GLU A 26 5.37 -25.40 36.96
C GLU A 26 4.90 -24.05 36.40
N TYR A 27 4.59 -24.00 35.10
CA TYR A 27 4.08 -22.78 34.45
C TYR A 27 2.73 -22.34 35.06
N PHE A 28 1.86 -23.31 35.34
CA PHE A 28 0.56 -23.07 35.93
C PHE A 28 0.59 -22.76 37.43
N LYS A 29 1.76 -22.80 38.10
CA LYS A 29 1.91 -22.25 39.46
C LYS A 29 1.78 -20.72 39.48
N THR A 30 2.11 -20.06 38.38
CA THR A 30 2.19 -18.58 38.30
C THR A 30 1.31 -17.96 37.21
N HIS A 31 0.78 -18.76 36.28
CA HIS A 31 -0.02 -18.28 35.14
C HIS A 31 -1.44 -18.83 35.15
N THR A 32 -2.38 -18.03 34.66
CA THR A 32 -3.79 -18.43 34.61
C THR A 32 -4.18 -19.05 33.27
N PHE A 33 -5.28 -19.79 33.27
CA PHE A 33 -5.87 -20.41 32.09
C PHE A 33 -6.46 -19.37 31.12
N THR A 34 -5.62 -18.82 30.24
CA THR A 34 -6.05 -17.89 29.17
C THR A 34 -5.76 -18.43 27.78
N TYR A 35 -6.48 -17.94 26.77
CA TYR A 35 -6.20 -18.23 25.36
C TYR A 35 -4.71 -18.06 25.00
N HIS A 36 -4.05 -17.06 25.58
CA HIS A 36 -2.65 -16.78 25.29
C HIS A 36 -1.73 -17.93 25.68
N VAL A 37 -1.96 -18.57 26.83
CA VAL A 37 -1.18 -19.72 27.31
C VAL A 37 -1.27 -20.89 26.33
N PHE A 38 -2.48 -21.24 25.92
CA PHE A 38 -2.70 -22.28 24.91
C PHE A 38 -2.04 -21.92 23.58
N ARG A 39 -2.02 -20.64 23.20
CA ARG A 39 -1.33 -20.20 21.97
C ARG A 39 0.19 -20.29 22.09
N VAL A 40 0.79 -19.89 23.22
CA VAL A 40 2.24 -19.95 23.46
C VAL A 40 2.74 -21.40 23.48
N HIS A 41 1.94 -22.32 24.00
CA HIS A 41 2.25 -23.75 24.06
C HIS A 41 1.72 -24.56 22.86
N ASN A 42 1.34 -23.90 21.75
CA ASN A 42 0.86 -24.56 20.52
C ASN A 42 -0.37 -25.50 20.69
N GLU A 43 -1.27 -25.19 21.62
CA GLU A 43 -2.52 -25.91 21.84
C GLU A 43 -3.78 -25.01 21.66
N PRO A 44 -3.90 -24.16 20.61
CA PRO A 44 -5.07 -23.28 20.45
C PRO A 44 -6.38 -24.04 20.23
N GLU A 45 -6.32 -25.25 19.65
CA GLU A 45 -7.47 -26.13 19.45
C GLU A 45 -8.05 -26.61 20.79
N LEU A 46 -7.19 -26.81 21.79
CA LEU A 46 -7.58 -27.18 23.15
C LEU A 46 -8.36 -26.04 23.83
N TRP A 47 -7.99 -24.78 23.58
CA TRP A 47 -8.74 -23.62 24.07
C TRP A 47 -10.11 -23.47 23.40
N GLU A 48 -10.19 -23.63 22.08
CA GLU A 48 -11.49 -23.57 21.39
C GLU A 48 -12.43 -24.68 21.86
N ALA A 49 -11.89 -25.87 22.17
CA ALA A 49 -12.66 -26.95 22.79
C ALA A 49 -13.14 -26.60 24.21
N ILE A 50 -12.31 -25.94 25.03
CA ILE A 50 -12.71 -25.41 26.35
C ILE A 50 -13.83 -24.36 26.21
N LYS A 51 -13.70 -23.45 25.24
CA LYS A 51 -14.70 -22.40 24.97
C LYS A 51 -16.04 -22.99 24.51
N ALA A 52 -16.00 -24.02 23.66
CA ALA A 52 -17.18 -24.73 23.19
C ALA A 52 -17.97 -25.41 24.34
N LEU A 53 -17.30 -25.75 25.45
CA LEU A 53 -17.94 -26.25 26.67
C LEU A 53 -18.51 -25.18 27.59
N GLY A 54 -18.49 -23.90 27.20
CA GLY A 54 -18.88 -22.80 28.08
C GLY A 54 -17.71 -22.20 28.88
N GLY A 55 -16.47 -22.49 28.47
CA GLY A 55 -15.26 -21.88 29.04
C GLY A 55 -14.69 -22.62 30.24
N THR A 56 -13.66 -22.03 30.86
CA THR A 56 -12.86 -22.67 31.92
C THR A 56 -13.67 -23.04 33.17
N LYS A 57 -14.67 -22.21 33.55
CA LYS A 57 -15.57 -22.50 34.67
C LYS A 57 -16.42 -23.75 34.44
N ALA A 58 -17.00 -23.88 33.24
CA ALA A 58 -17.80 -25.04 32.87
C ALA A 58 -16.93 -26.30 32.77
N VAL A 59 -15.73 -26.20 32.18
CA VAL A 59 -14.78 -27.33 32.12
C VAL A 59 -14.32 -27.78 33.50
N ARG A 60 -14.07 -26.84 34.44
CA ARG A 60 -13.72 -27.14 35.84
C ARG A 60 -14.86 -27.92 36.51
N LYS A 61 -16.10 -27.42 36.41
CA LYS A 61 -17.30 -28.05 37.00
C LYS A 61 -17.60 -29.42 36.37
N GLU A 62 -17.54 -29.52 35.03
CA GLU A 62 -17.91 -30.75 34.31
C GLU A 62 -16.83 -31.84 34.36
N LEU A 63 -15.54 -31.49 34.41
CA LEU A 63 -14.46 -32.49 34.32
C LEU A 63 -13.80 -32.82 35.68
N GLY A 64 -14.25 -32.19 36.76
CA GLY A 64 -13.67 -32.36 38.11
C GLY A 64 -12.17 -32.03 38.15
N LEU A 65 -11.71 -31.13 37.28
CA LEU A 65 -10.30 -30.73 37.21
C LEU A 65 -10.08 -29.49 38.05
N GLU A 66 -9.15 -29.55 38.99
CA GLU A 66 -8.62 -28.37 39.68
C GLU A 66 -7.77 -27.55 38.70
N LEU A 67 -8.43 -26.83 37.79
CA LEU A 67 -7.75 -25.86 36.94
C LEU A 67 -7.34 -24.67 37.81
N PRO A 68 -6.07 -24.23 37.84
CA PRO A 68 -5.66 -23.05 38.58
C PRO A 68 -6.29 -21.79 37.95
N CYS A 69 -7.41 -21.35 38.50
CA CYS A 69 -8.01 -20.05 38.21
C CYS A 69 -7.41 -19.03 39.18
N HIS A 70 -6.13 -18.70 39.02
CA HIS A 70 -5.42 -17.83 39.97
C HIS A 70 -5.96 -16.39 40.06
N HIS A 71 -6.97 -16.01 39.29
CA HIS A 71 -7.57 -14.67 39.41
C HIS A 71 -8.28 -14.43 40.74
N GLU A 72 -8.73 -15.49 41.43
CA GLU A 72 -9.47 -15.38 42.69
C GLU A 72 -8.55 -15.17 43.92
N LYS A 73 -7.23 -15.16 43.76
CA LYS A 73 -6.28 -15.03 44.89
C LYS A 73 -5.27 -13.89 44.79
N TRP A 74 -5.22 -13.15 43.68
CA TRP A 74 -4.29 -12.02 43.58
C TRP A 74 -4.83 -10.86 44.39
N THR A 75 -4.15 -10.55 45.50
CA THR A 75 -4.41 -9.31 46.23
C THR A 75 -3.90 -8.12 45.40
N LYS A 76 -4.35 -6.93 45.79
CA LYS A 76 -3.94 -5.69 45.11
C LYS A 76 -2.44 -5.47 45.23
N GLU A 77 -1.87 -5.82 46.39
CA GLU A 77 -0.46 -5.75 46.74
C GLU A 77 0.35 -6.69 45.83
N GLN A 78 -0.06 -7.95 45.71
CA GLN A 78 0.60 -8.91 44.81
C GLN A 78 0.60 -8.47 43.34
N LEU A 79 -0.49 -7.85 42.88
CA LEU A 79 -0.53 -7.25 41.55
C LEU A 79 0.48 -6.10 41.42
N MET A 80 0.56 -5.22 42.42
CA MET A 80 1.49 -4.09 42.40
C MET A 80 2.95 -4.54 42.42
N ASP A 81 3.31 -5.48 43.29
CA ASP A 81 4.68 -6.01 43.39
C ASP A 81 5.14 -6.59 42.05
N GLU A 82 4.27 -7.36 41.40
CA GLU A 82 4.60 -7.94 40.11
C GLU A 82 4.71 -6.90 39.00
N LEU A 83 3.84 -5.88 39.00
CA LEU A 83 3.95 -4.78 38.05
C LEU A 83 5.21 -3.92 38.31
N TRP A 84 5.64 -3.78 39.55
CA TRP A 84 6.90 -3.12 39.91
C TRP A 84 8.10 -3.92 39.41
N ARG A 85 8.09 -5.25 39.61
CA ARG A 85 9.12 -6.15 39.07
C ARG A 85 9.25 -5.99 37.56
N ILE A 86 8.14 -6.01 36.82
CA ILE A 86 8.12 -5.79 35.36
C ILE A 86 8.66 -4.40 34.99
N HIS A 87 8.33 -3.38 35.78
CA HIS A 87 8.82 -2.03 35.52
C HIS A 87 10.34 -1.93 35.70
N ASN A 88 10.86 -2.52 36.77
CA ASN A 88 12.28 -2.54 37.11
C ASN A 88 13.12 -3.35 36.10
N GLU A 89 12.52 -4.33 35.42
CA GLU A 89 13.11 -5.02 34.25
C GLU A 89 13.19 -4.13 32.99
N GLY A 90 12.78 -2.86 33.07
CA GLY A 90 12.83 -1.90 31.96
C GLY A 90 11.63 -1.97 31.01
N HIS A 91 10.57 -2.72 31.37
CA HIS A 91 9.38 -2.82 30.55
C HIS A 91 8.33 -1.77 30.94
N PRO A 92 7.79 -0.99 29.99
CA PRO A 92 6.77 0.00 30.30
C PRO A 92 5.47 -0.72 30.67
N ILE A 93 4.80 -0.30 31.75
CA ILE A 93 3.53 -0.89 32.19
C ILE A 93 2.38 -0.44 31.28
N THR A 94 2.37 -0.87 30.02
CA THR A 94 1.30 -0.55 29.06
C THR A 94 0.54 -1.82 28.71
N LYS A 95 -0.73 -1.67 28.31
CA LYS A 95 -1.53 -2.80 27.81
C LYS A 95 -0.79 -3.58 26.72
N LEU A 96 -0.11 -2.88 25.82
CA LEU A 96 0.63 -3.50 24.72
C LEU A 96 1.88 -4.24 25.22
N SER A 97 2.65 -3.64 26.13
CA SER A 97 3.84 -4.27 26.71
C SER A 97 3.49 -5.57 27.45
N LEU A 98 2.46 -5.53 28.29
CA LEU A 98 1.98 -6.72 29.02
C LEU A 98 1.50 -7.83 28.07
N ILE A 99 0.86 -7.48 26.94
CA ILE A 99 0.50 -8.46 25.91
C ILE A 99 1.73 -9.05 25.22
N ASN A 100 2.72 -8.22 24.90
CA ASN A 100 3.93 -8.64 24.20
C ASN A 100 4.81 -9.55 25.06
N MET A 101 4.81 -9.33 26.38
CA MET A 101 5.48 -10.19 27.36
C MET A 101 4.70 -11.47 27.68
N GLY A 102 3.50 -11.64 27.10
CA GLY A 102 2.62 -12.76 27.40
C GLY A 102 1.90 -12.68 28.76
N ARG A 103 2.02 -11.55 29.47
CA ARG A 103 1.42 -11.26 30.79
C ARG A 103 -0.01 -10.74 30.70
N SER A 104 -0.82 -11.38 29.86
CA SER A 104 -2.21 -10.98 29.61
C SER A 104 -3.15 -11.29 30.78
N GLU A 105 -2.75 -12.19 31.67
CA GLU A 105 -3.42 -12.50 32.93
C GLU A 105 -3.43 -11.31 33.90
N LEU A 106 -2.35 -10.53 33.99
CA LEU A 106 -2.32 -9.30 34.79
C LEU A 106 -3.37 -8.30 34.30
N LEU A 107 -3.63 -8.22 32.98
CA LEU A 107 -4.71 -7.37 32.44
C LEU A 107 -6.11 -7.85 32.81
N SER A 108 -6.26 -9.13 33.20
CA SER A 108 -7.51 -9.66 33.75
C SER A 108 -7.65 -9.29 35.22
N VAL A 109 -6.58 -9.44 36.02
CA VAL A 109 -6.55 -9.05 37.44
C VAL A 109 -6.77 -7.54 37.58
N ILE A 110 -6.06 -6.73 36.78
CA ILE A 110 -6.25 -5.26 36.71
C ILE A 110 -7.72 -4.92 36.45
N ARG A 111 -8.42 -5.66 35.58
CA ARG A 111 -9.85 -5.40 35.28
C ARG A 111 -10.78 -5.70 36.44
N HIS A 112 -10.42 -6.62 37.33
CA HIS A 112 -11.19 -6.92 38.53
C HIS A 112 -10.90 -5.93 39.67
N LEU A 113 -9.65 -5.48 39.80
CA LEU A 113 -9.22 -4.56 40.85
C LEU A 113 -9.34 -3.07 40.48
N GLY A 114 -9.60 -2.75 39.20
CA GLY A 114 -9.83 -1.38 38.73
C GLY A 114 -9.48 -1.14 37.26
N THR A 115 -8.74 -0.07 37.00
CA THR A 115 -8.19 0.22 35.66
C THR A 115 -6.68 0.28 35.72
N LEU A 116 -6.00 0.01 34.60
CA LEU A 116 -4.53 0.09 34.54
C LEU A 116 -4.02 1.49 34.92
N SER A 117 -4.80 2.53 34.62
CA SER A 117 -4.50 3.90 35.05
C SER A 117 -4.67 4.11 36.56
N SER A 118 -5.66 3.47 37.19
CA SER A 118 -5.85 3.53 38.65
C SER A 118 -4.69 2.85 39.37
N ILE A 119 -4.38 1.61 38.98
CA ILE A 119 -3.27 0.83 39.57
C ILE A 119 -1.94 1.58 39.40
N LYS A 120 -1.70 2.21 38.25
CA LYS A 120 -0.51 3.04 38.05
C LYS A 120 -0.40 4.22 39.01
N ARG A 121 -1.50 4.93 39.28
CA ARG A 121 -1.48 6.06 40.23
C ARG A 121 -1.11 5.59 41.62
N GLU A 122 -1.67 4.47 42.04
CA GLU A 122 -1.39 3.89 43.35
C GLU A 122 0.04 3.37 43.46
N MET A 123 0.62 2.87 42.36
CA MET A 123 2.05 2.56 42.27
C MET A 123 2.96 3.80 42.21
N GLY A 124 2.43 5.02 42.41
CA GLY A 124 3.23 6.25 42.37
C GLY A 124 3.70 6.67 40.98
N PHE A 125 3.28 5.99 39.91
CA PHE A 125 3.50 6.54 38.57
C PHE A 125 2.66 7.81 38.45
N LYS A 126 3.32 8.90 38.07
CA LYS A 126 2.62 10.09 37.58
C LYS A 126 1.75 9.62 36.43
N ALA A 127 0.45 9.45 36.69
CA ALA A 127 -0.50 9.34 35.61
C ALA A 127 -0.26 10.59 34.77
N VAL A 128 -0.04 10.39 33.47
CA VAL A 128 -0.28 11.49 32.55
C VAL A 128 -1.74 11.80 32.78
N GLU A 129 -2.01 12.82 33.60
CA GLU A 129 -3.35 13.32 33.80
C GLU A 129 -3.86 13.54 32.40
N LYS A 130 -4.89 12.76 32.03
CA LYS A 130 -5.62 13.12 30.84
C LYS A 130 -6.18 14.46 31.21
N GLN A 131 -5.56 15.54 30.75
CA GLN A 131 -6.20 16.84 30.74
C GLN A 131 -7.54 16.59 30.10
N ASP A 132 -8.59 16.66 30.93
CA ASP A 132 -9.96 16.48 30.50
C ASP A 132 -10.21 17.61 29.54
N THR A 133 -10.10 17.25 28.26
CA THR A 133 -10.09 18.23 27.21
C THR A 133 -11.51 18.69 27.07
N THR A 134 -11.79 19.92 27.45
CA THR A 134 -13.16 20.41 27.43
C THR A 134 -13.69 20.41 26.00
N ALA A 135 -15.02 20.41 25.85
CA ALA A 135 -15.64 20.54 24.53
C ALA A 135 -15.12 21.79 23.80
N ASP A 136 -14.84 22.87 24.54
CA ASP A 136 -14.32 24.13 24.00
C ASP A 136 -12.87 24.03 23.56
N GLU A 137 -12.00 23.33 24.29
CA GLU A 137 -10.63 23.07 23.85
C GLU A 137 -10.59 22.23 22.56
N VAL A 138 -11.50 21.27 22.42
CA VAL A 138 -11.64 20.48 21.18
C VAL A 138 -12.11 21.38 20.02
N LEU A 139 -13.06 22.28 20.26
CA LEU A 139 -13.52 23.26 19.26
C LEU A 139 -12.40 24.20 18.83
N GLU A 140 -11.67 24.75 19.79
CA GLU A 140 -10.61 25.73 19.54
C GLU A 140 -9.41 25.09 18.84
N THR A 141 -8.98 23.90 19.28
CA THR A 141 -7.94 23.13 18.62
C THR A 141 -8.31 22.83 17.17
N TYR A 142 -9.55 22.39 16.91
CA TYR A 142 -10.00 22.09 15.56
C TYR A 142 -10.17 23.37 14.71
N ARG A 143 -10.60 24.48 15.31
CA ARG A 143 -10.71 25.80 14.64
C ARG A 143 -9.34 26.33 14.23
N LYS A 144 -8.33 26.29 15.11
CA LYS A 144 -6.95 26.67 14.79
C LYS A 144 -6.41 25.87 13.60
N LEU A 145 -6.64 24.56 13.58
CA LEU A 145 -6.27 23.70 12.46
C LEU A 145 -7.03 24.03 11.17
N TYR A 146 -8.31 24.39 11.26
CA TYR A 146 -9.09 24.80 10.10
C TYR A 146 -8.58 26.12 9.50
N ILE A 147 -8.28 27.11 10.35
CA ILE A 147 -7.74 28.41 9.93
C ILE A 147 -6.36 28.23 9.29
N SER A 148 -5.47 27.45 9.92
CA SER A 148 -4.10 27.26 9.41
C SER A 148 -4.05 26.51 8.08
N LEU A 149 -4.96 25.54 7.87
CA LEU A 149 -5.00 24.75 6.64
C LEU A 149 -5.81 25.38 5.52
N GLY A 150 -6.71 26.32 5.84
CA GLY A 150 -7.72 26.83 4.91
C GLY A 150 -8.73 25.76 4.44
N VAL A 151 -8.64 24.53 4.96
CA VAL A 151 -9.51 23.39 4.64
C VAL A 151 -9.78 22.56 5.90
N ALA A 152 -10.97 21.96 6.00
CA ALA A 152 -11.37 21.22 7.19
C ALA A 152 -10.56 19.92 7.37
N PRO A 153 -9.82 19.74 8.49
CA PRO A 153 -8.99 18.55 8.74
C PRO A 153 -9.79 17.24 8.65
N THR A 154 -9.20 16.19 8.07
CA THR A 154 -9.78 14.83 8.06
C THR A 154 -9.25 14.01 9.25
N CYS A 155 -9.93 12.92 9.63
CA CYS A 155 -9.42 12.05 10.71
C CYS A 155 -8.01 11.51 10.41
N VAL A 156 -7.76 11.14 9.15
CA VAL A 156 -6.44 10.66 8.69
C VAL A 156 -5.39 11.76 8.86
N TYR A 157 -5.70 12.99 8.43
CA TYR A 157 -4.79 14.12 8.63
C TYR A 157 -4.47 14.35 10.12
N LEU A 158 -5.49 14.29 10.99
CA LEU A 158 -5.30 14.46 12.44
C LEU A 158 -4.39 13.37 13.01
N GLU A 159 -4.56 12.12 12.60
CA GLU A 159 -3.71 11.00 13.04
C GLU A 159 -2.27 11.13 12.54
N GLU A 160 -2.06 11.50 11.28
CA GLU A 160 -0.73 11.62 10.66
C GLU A 160 0.08 12.83 11.17
N ASN A 161 -0.58 13.85 11.72
CA ASN A 161 0.07 15.10 12.15
C ASN A 161 0.08 15.26 13.69
N GLY A 162 0.08 14.15 14.44
CA GLY A 162 0.27 14.17 15.88
C GLY A 162 -0.97 14.52 16.71
N TYR A 163 -2.15 14.68 16.09
CA TYR A 163 -3.43 14.93 16.76
C TYR A 163 -4.26 13.65 16.94
N SER A 164 -3.62 12.50 17.17
CA SER A 164 -4.29 11.18 17.22
C SER A 164 -5.35 11.05 18.33
N ALA A 165 -5.23 11.83 19.41
CA ALA A 165 -6.24 11.90 20.48
C ALA A 165 -7.50 12.70 20.08
N LEU A 166 -7.37 13.66 19.14
CA LEU A 166 -8.43 14.59 18.78
C LEU A 166 -9.65 13.90 18.12
N PRO A 167 -9.51 12.92 17.21
CA PRO A 167 -10.66 12.16 16.69
C PRO A 167 -11.49 11.46 17.78
N SER A 168 -10.84 10.92 18.81
CA SER A 168 -11.53 10.30 19.94
C SER A 168 -12.28 11.35 20.76
N ARG A 169 -11.63 12.47 21.09
CA ARG A 169 -12.24 13.59 21.83
C ARG A 169 -13.42 14.21 21.08
N ILE A 170 -13.31 14.37 19.75
CA ILE A 170 -14.42 14.81 18.88
C ILE A 170 -15.61 13.85 19.00
N ARG A 171 -15.36 12.52 19.05
CA ARG A 171 -16.43 11.53 19.20
C ARG A 171 -17.08 11.60 20.57
N THR A 172 -16.30 11.79 21.63
CA THR A 172 -16.81 11.92 23.01
C THR A 172 -17.71 13.15 23.16
N HIS A 173 -17.23 14.34 22.76
CA HIS A 173 -17.98 15.59 23.02
C HIS A 173 -19.03 15.94 21.96
N PHE A 174 -18.87 15.46 20.72
CA PHE A 174 -19.73 15.87 19.60
C PHE A 174 -20.34 14.68 18.83
N GLY A 175 -20.05 13.44 19.21
CA GLY A 175 -20.50 12.21 18.54
C GLY A 175 -19.85 11.94 17.18
N SER A 176 -19.64 12.98 16.36
CA SER A 176 -18.97 12.87 15.06
C SER A 176 -18.30 14.18 14.63
N ILE A 177 -17.28 14.07 13.77
CA ILE A 177 -16.62 15.22 13.14
C ILE A 177 -17.61 16.09 12.33
N THR A 178 -18.70 15.51 11.84
CA THR A 178 -19.77 16.24 11.14
C THR A 178 -20.63 17.07 12.09
N ALA A 179 -20.85 16.63 13.32
CA ALA A 179 -21.55 17.43 14.34
C ALA A 179 -20.66 18.58 14.84
N LEU A 180 -19.36 18.32 15.08
CA LEU A 180 -18.38 19.35 15.40
C LEU A 180 -18.33 20.44 14.31
N LYS A 181 -18.21 20.05 13.02
CA LYS A 181 -18.22 21.01 11.90
C LYS A 181 -19.49 21.85 11.85
N ARG A 182 -20.66 21.26 12.15
CA ARG A 182 -21.93 22.00 12.26
C ARG A 182 -21.88 23.01 13.40
N LYS A 183 -21.39 22.63 14.58
CA LYS A 183 -21.21 23.52 15.74
C LYS A 183 -20.28 24.69 15.42
N LEU A 184 -19.18 24.44 14.69
CA LEU A 184 -18.24 25.46 14.23
C LEU A 184 -18.71 26.27 13.00
N LYS A 185 -19.91 25.99 12.47
CA LYS A 185 -20.41 26.57 11.21
C LYS A 185 -19.44 26.39 10.02
N ILE A 186 -18.60 25.34 10.06
CA ILE A 186 -17.69 25.00 8.96
C ILE A 186 -18.51 24.31 7.85
N PRO A 187 -18.42 24.78 6.59
CA PRO A 187 -19.14 24.18 5.48
C PRO A 187 -18.84 22.68 5.34
N LEU A 188 -19.88 21.84 5.41
CA LEU A 188 -19.73 20.41 5.16
C LEU A 188 -19.45 20.20 3.66
N ALA A 189 -18.22 19.82 3.33
CA ALA A 189 -17.82 19.55 1.94
C ALA A 189 -18.69 18.47 1.25
N LYS A 190 -19.32 17.58 2.03
CA LYS A 190 -20.21 16.54 1.51
C LYS A 190 -21.67 16.97 1.72
N LYS A 191 -22.32 17.38 0.64
CA LYS A 191 -23.78 17.60 0.63
C LYS A 191 -24.49 16.31 1.06
N PRO A 192 -25.59 16.38 1.83
CA PRO A 192 -26.24 15.19 2.39
C PRO A 192 -26.73 14.23 1.30
N ASN A 193 -26.89 12.93 1.60
CA ASN A 193 -27.20 11.91 0.59
C ASN A 193 -28.48 12.22 -0.22
N HIS A 194 -29.47 12.87 0.38
CA HIS A 194 -30.71 13.29 -0.31
C HIS A 194 -30.53 14.55 -1.18
N HIS A 195 -29.43 15.30 -1.02
CA HIS A 195 -29.12 16.48 -1.83
C HIS A 195 -28.98 16.12 -3.30
N TRP A 196 -28.39 14.96 -3.64
CA TRP A 196 -28.13 14.54 -5.02
C TRP A 196 -29.35 13.89 -5.70
N SER A 197 -30.53 14.48 -5.51
CA SER A 197 -31.68 14.20 -6.36
C SER A 197 -31.33 14.47 -7.83
N LEU A 198 -32.03 13.83 -8.77
CA LEU A 198 -31.82 14.07 -10.20
C LEU A 198 -31.88 15.57 -10.53
N ARG A 199 -32.85 16.28 -9.96
CA ARG A 199 -33.04 17.73 -10.15
C ARG A 199 -31.82 18.53 -9.68
N ASN A 200 -31.32 18.25 -8.47
CA ASN A 200 -30.17 18.96 -7.92
C ASN A 200 -28.87 18.60 -8.64
N THR A 201 -28.77 17.37 -9.14
CA THR A 201 -27.65 16.93 -10.00
C THR A 201 -27.65 17.71 -11.30
N LEU A 202 -28.78 17.80 -12.00
CA LEU A 202 -28.91 18.58 -13.24
C LEU A 202 -28.66 20.08 -13.02
N LYS A 203 -29.17 20.65 -11.92
CA LYS A 203 -28.93 22.06 -11.56
C LYS A 203 -27.45 22.32 -11.31
N SER A 204 -26.82 21.49 -10.49
CA SER A 204 -25.38 21.61 -10.18
C SER A 204 -24.54 21.40 -11.43
N LEU A 205 -24.89 20.46 -12.30
CA LEU A 205 -24.21 20.20 -13.57
C LEU A 205 -24.31 21.37 -14.56
N ARG A 206 -25.48 21.99 -14.71
CA ARG A 206 -25.65 23.20 -15.55
C ARG A 206 -24.88 24.39 -14.99
N LEU A 207 -24.95 24.61 -13.68
CA LEU A 207 -24.20 25.68 -13.03
C LEU A 207 -22.70 25.47 -13.23
N PHE A 208 -22.21 24.25 -12.97
CA PHE A 208 -20.83 23.87 -13.19
C PHE A 208 -20.40 24.10 -14.64
N TYR A 209 -21.20 23.66 -15.61
CA TYR A 209 -20.92 23.90 -17.03
C TYR A 209 -20.81 25.37 -17.37
N LYS A 210 -21.75 26.19 -16.88
CA LYS A 210 -21.74 27.63 -17.12
C LYS A 210 -20.51 28.30 -16.49
N THR A 211 -20.15 27.91 -15.27
CA THR A 211 -19.01 28.47 -14.54
C THR A 211 -17.68 28.12 -15.23
N TYR A 212 -17.56 26.92 -15.80
CA TYR A 212 -16.31 26.42 -16.35
C TYR A 212 -16.40 26.14 -17.86
N ALA A 213 -17.27 26.85 -18.58
CA ALA A 213 -17.58 26.58 -19.99
C ALA A 213 -16.29 26.56 -20.84
N ASP A 214 -15.45 27.59 -20.72
CA ASP A 214 -14.22 27.73 -21.50
C ASP A 214 -13.20 26.61 -21.20
N GLU A 215 -13.07 26.17 -19.95
CA GLU A 215 -12.20 25.06 -19.56
C GLU A 215 -12.75 23.72 -20.08
N ILE A 216 -14.08 23.55 -20.05
CA ILE A 216 -14.79 22.37 -20.53
C ILE A 216 -14.69 22.27 -22.06
N HIS A 217 -14.77 23.42 -22.75
CA HIS A 217 -14.60 23.50 -24.20
C HIS A 217 -13.16 23.17 -24.63
N ARG A 218 -12.17 23.59 -23.84
CA ARG A 218 -10.75 23.26 -24.08
C ARG A 218 -10.38 21.80 -23.77
N THR A 219 -11.09 21.15 -22.85
CA THR A 219 -10.74 19.80 -22.36
C THR A 219 -11.92 18.83 -22.45
N SER A 220 -12.53 18.47 -21.32
CA SER A 220 -13.80 17.74 -21.25
C SER A 220 -14.48 17.99 -19.91
N MET A 221 -15.81 17.91 -19.88
CA MET A 221 -16.59 18.07 -18.64
C MET A 221 -16.09 17.16 -17.51
N HIS A 222 -15.77 15.90 -17.81
CA HIS A 222 -15.34 14.95 -16.77
C HIS A 222 -13.97 15.32 -16.18
N ARG A 223 -13.06 15.81 -17.03
CA ARG A 223 -11.74 16.28 -16.57
C ARG A 223 -11.87 17.50 -15.67
N VAL A 224 -12.62 18.52 -16.10
CA VAL A 224 -12.84 19.73 -15.30
C VAL A 224 -13.56 19.41 -13.99
N LEU A 225 -14.57 18.53 -13.99
CA LEU A 225 -15.22 18.06 -12.75
C LEU A 225 -14.22 17.41 -11.77
N THR A 226 -13.24 16.66 -12.30
CA THR A 226 -12.21 15.99 -11.49
C THR A 226 -11.19 17.01 -10.95
N ASP A 227 -10.71 17.90 -11.81
CA ASP A 227 -9.70 18.91 -11.47
C ASP A 227 -10.23 19.92 -10.44
N LYS A 228 -11.52 20.29 -10.53
CA LYS A 228 -12.21 21.12 -9.51
C LYS A 228 -12.69 20.33 -8.29
N LYS A 229 -12.33 19.04 -8.16
CA LYS A 229 -12.67 18.15 -7.04
C LYS A 229 -14.17 18.01 -6.75
N GLU A 230 -15.03 18.13 -7.77
CA GLU A 230 -16.50 17.98 -7.66
C GLU A 230 -16.96 16.51 -7.65
N LEU A 231 -16.34 15.69 -6.79
CA LEU A 231 -16.55 14.25 -6.73
C LEU A 231 -18.01 13.86 -6.43
N GLY A 232 -18.71 14.67 -5.61
CA GLY A 232 -20.12 14.48 -5.30
C GLY A 232 -21.02 14.59 -6.54
N LEU A 233 -20.73 15.56 -7.41
CA LEU A 233 -21.45 15.75 -8.66
C LEU A 233 -21.12 14.64 -9.67
N ILE A 234 -19.85 14.21 -9.77
CA ILE A 234 -19.44 13.08 -10.62
C ILE A 234 -20.22 11.80 -10.24
N HIS A 235 -20.27 11.48 -8.95
CA HIS A 235 -20.98 10.30 -8.48
C HIS A 235 -22.49 10.38 -8.75
N ALA A 236 -23.09 11.55 -8.48
CA ALA A 236 -24.49 11.79 -8.75
C ALA A 236 -24.84 11.64 -10.25
N ILE A 237 -23.99 12.15 -11.15
CA ILE A 237 -24.13 11.96 -12.60
C ILE A 237 -24.15 10.47 -12.95
N GLY A 238 -23.25 9.67 -12.35
CA GLY A 238 -23.20 8.23 -12.55
C GLY A 238 -24.47 7.50 -12.10
N ILE A 239 -24.98 7.83 -10.90
CA ILE A 239 -26.24 7.26 -10.36
C ILE A 239 -27.41 7.52 -11.31
N HIS A 240 -27.44 8.72 -11.92
CA HIS A 240 -28.53 9.16 -12.78
C HIS A 240 -28.35 8.79 -14.27
N GLY A 241 -27.48 7.83 -14.57
CA GLY A 241 -27.34 7.22 -15.91
C GLY A 241 -26.19 7.76 -16.74
N GLY A 242 -25.36 8.65 -16.19
CA GLY A 242 -24.15 9.18 -16.84
C GLY A 242 -24.39 10.45 -17.65
N LEU A 243 -23.29 11.16 -17.94
CA LEU A 243 -23.33 12.52 -18.51
C LEU A 243 -24.00 12.58 -19.89
N SER A 244 -23.69 11.63 -20.78
CA SER A 244 -24.28 11.58 -22.13
C SER A 244 -25.77 11.28 -22.10
N PHE A 245 -26.20 10.33 -21.26
CA PHE A 245 -27.61 10.04 -21.04
C PHE A 245 -28.35 11.27 -20.50
N LEU A 246 -27.78 11.95 -19.50
CA LEU A 246 -28.38 13.15 -18.92
C LEU A 246 -28.47 14.28 -19.96
N ASN A 247 -27.40 14.51 -20.73
CA ASN A 247 -27.38 15.55 -21.75
C ASN A 247 -28.39 15.28 -22.88
N LYS A 248 -28.47 14.04 -23.38
CA LYS A 248 -29.44 13.63 -24.42
C LYS A 248 -30.87 13.67 -23.89
N LYS A 249 -31.14 13.00 -22.77
CA LYS A 249 -32.50 12.86 -22.22
C LYS A 249 -33.10 14.19 -21.76
N TYR A 250 -32.29 15.08 -21.21
CA TYR A 250 -32.75 16.36 -20.66
C TYR A 250 -32.37 17.57 -21.51
N LYS A 251 -31.88 17.32 -22.75
CA LYS A 251 -31.46 18.33 -23.73
C LYS A 251 -30.67 19.46 -23.06
N LEU A 252 -29.62 19.09 -22.31
CA LEU A 252 -28.94 20.04 -21.43
C LEU A 252 -28.05 21.04 -22.19
N GLY A 253 -27.81 20.82 -23.49
CA GLY A 253 -26.95 21.68 -24.31
C GLY A 253 -25.50 21.69 -23.84
N LEU A 254 -25.10 20.72 -23.01
CA LEU A 254 -23.74 20.64 -22.52
C LEU A 254 -22.85 20.25 -23.68
N TYR A 255 -21.77 20.99 -23.88
CA TYR A 255 -20.68 20.55 -24.72
C TYR A 255 -20.03 19.34 -24.06
N ILE A 256 -20.47 18.17 -24.51
CA ILE A 256 -19.77 16.93 -24.26
C ILE A 256 -18.79 16.82 -25.40
N VAL A 257 -17.50 16.96 -25.10
CA VAL A 257 -16.43 16.51 -26.01
C VAL A 257 -16.57 15.01 -26.17
N GLY A 258 -17.43 14.65 -27.10
CA GLY A 258 -17.46 13.39 -27.78
C GLY A 258 -17.55 13.80 -29.23
N LYS A 259 -16.41 14.19 -29.83
CA LYS A 259 -16.28 14.02 -31.27
C LYS A 259 -16.79 12.60 -31.53
N LYS A 260 -17.74 12.43 -32.45
CA LYS A 260 -18.01 11.09 -33.01
C LYS A 260 -16.66 10.65 -33.57
N TRP A 261 -15.94 9.89 -32.75
CA TRP A 261 -14.70 9.25 -33.13
C TRP A 261 -15.13 8.23 -34.16
N ASN A 262 -15.01 8.56 -35.44
CA ASN A 262 -15.03 7.56 -36.50
C ASN A 262 -13.68 6.82 -36.49
N LYS A 263 -13.60 5.71 -37.21
CA LYS A 263 -12.42 4.84 -37.20
C LYS A 263 -11.18 5.63 -37.63
N GLU A 264 -11.31 6.50 -38.63
CA GLU A 264 -10.24 7.32 -39.22
C GLU A 264 -9.69 8.34 -38.21
N LYS A 265 -10.56 9.00 -37.44
CA LYS A 265 -10.13 9.92 -36.36
C LYS A 265 -9.43 9.17 -35.24
N VAL A 266 -9.89 7.97 -34.88
CA VAL A 266 -9.24 7.14 -33.85
C VAL A 266 -7.83 6.75 -34.31
N ILE A 267 -7.70 6.26 -35.54
CA ILE A 267 -6.43 5.86 -36.16
C ILE A 267 -5.47 7.05 -36.26
N SER A 268 -5.89 8.17 -36.83
CA SER A 268 -5.04 9.37 -36.97
C SER A 268 -4.56 9.92 -35.62
N ARG A 269 -5.43 10.00 -34.61
CA ARG A 269 -5.00 10.45 -33.28
C ARG A 269 -4.03 9.47 -32.62
N LEU A 270 -4.24 8.17 -32.79
CA LEU A 270 -3.30 7.17 -32.25
C LEU A 270 -1.95 7.19 -32.98
N LYS A 271 -1.90 7.49 -34.29
CA LYS A 271 -0.65 7.75 -35.04
C LYS A 271 0.12 8.94 -34.43
N ILE A 272 -0.56 10.07 -34.20
CA ILE A 272 0.05 11.25 -33.57
C ILE A 272 0.60 10.92 -32.17
N LEU A 273 -0.20 10.26 -31.34
CA LEU A 273 0.25 9.86 -30.00
C LEU A 273 1.43 8.87 -30.05
N HIS A 274 1.50 8.03 -31.08
CA HIS A 274 2.60 7.11 -31.27
C HIS A 274 3.89 7.84 -31.69
N SER A 275 3.81 8.76 -32.65
CA SER A 275 4.95 9.59 -33.09
C SER A 275 5.46 10.51 -31.97
N GLU A 276 4.58 10.93 -31.05
CA GLU A 276 4.94 11.65 -29.81
C GLU A 276 5.60 10.74 -28.74
N GLY A 277 5.77 9.44 -29.01
CA GLY A 277 6.41 8.49 -28.10
C GLY A 277 5.52 7.98 -26.96
N HIS A 278 4.20 8.20 -26.99
CA HIS A 278 3.30 7.75 -25.93
C HIS A 278 2.96 6.24 -26.05
N ASP A 279 3.04 5.50 -24.93
CA ASP A 279 2.51 4.13 -24.85
C ASP A 279 0.99 4.15 -25.08
N LEU A 280 0.51 3.52 -26.15
CA LEU A 280 -0.90 3.53 -26.52
C LEU A 280 -1.78 2.61 -25.64
N SER A 281 -1.38 2.27 -24.40
CA SER A 281 -2.16 1.38 -23.55
C SER A 281 -3.41 2.08 -23.02
N LYS A 282 -4.54 1.38 -22.84
CA LYS A 282 -5.78 1.98 -22.30
C LYS A 282 -5.55 2.76 -21.00
N ARG A 283 -4.64 2.26 -20.15
CA ARG A 283 -4.26 2.92 -18.90
C ARG A 283 -3.50 4.22 -19.17
N ASN A 284 -2.52 4.19 -20.06
CA ASN A 284 -1.73 5.38 -20.37
C ASN A 284 -2.56 6.41 -21.14
N LEU A 285 -3.37 6.01 -22.13
CA LEU A 285 -4.33 6.87 -22.81
C LEU A 285 -5.24 7.61 -21.82
N ARG A 286 -5.78 6.93 -20.80
CA ARG A 286 -6.53 7.58 -19.71
C ARG A 286 -5.66 8.54 -18.88
N LYS A 287 -4.41 8.17 -18.59
CA LYS A 287 -3.46 8.97 -17.80
C LYS A 287 -3.13 10.29 -18.50
N ILE A 288 -2.94 10.27 -19.81
CA ILE A 288 -2.64 11.46 -20.64
C ILE A 288 -3.90 12.22 -21.09
N GLY A 289 -5.07 11.93 -20.51
CA GLY A 289 -6.30 12.67 -20.78
C GLY A 289 -7.14 12.18 -21.97
N HIS A 290 -6.69 11.14 -22.69
CA HIS A 290 -7.40 10.51 -23.81
C HIS A 290 -8.27 9.32 -23.39
N ALA A 291 -9.05 9.49 -22.31
CA ALA A 291 -9.97 8.47 -21.82
C ALA A 291 -11.13 8.20 -22.80
N ASP A 292 -11.53 9.21 -23.56
CA ASP A 292 -12.52 9.17 -24.61
C ASP A 292 -12.05 8.30 -25.79
N LEU A 293 -10.81 8.48 -26.24
CA LEU A 293 -10.17 7.66 -27.27
C LEU A 293 -10.11 6.18 -26.84
N ALA A 294 -9.68 5.93 -25.60
CA ALA A 294 -9.63 4.58 -25.03
C ALA A 294 -11.01 3.89 -24.96
N GLY A 295 -12.08 4.66 -24.76
CA GLY A 295 -13.45 4.16 -24.79
C GLY A 295 -13.96 3.85 -26.21
N ASN A 296 -13.57 4.66 -27.20
CA ASN A 296 -14.01 4.51 -28.59
C ASN A 296 -13.26 3.44 -29.37
N ILE A 297 -12.00 3.14 -29.02
CA ILE A 297 -11.22 2.03 -29.60
C ILE A 297 -12.02 0.72 -29.64
N HIS A 298 -12.78 0.42 -28.57
CA HIS A 298 -13.61 -0.79 -28.48
C HIS A 298 -14.72 -0.91 -29.53
N ARG A 299 -15.18 0.21 -30.11
CA ARG A 299 -16.24 0.20 -31.14
C ARG A 299 -15.71 -0.25 -32.48
N TYR A 300 -14.41 -0.11 -32.71
CA TYR A 300 -13.74 -0.40 -33.98
C TYR A 300 -12.81 -1.62 -33.87
N GLY A 301 -12.89 -2.36 -32.75
CA GLY A 301 -12.13 -3.59 -32.51
C GLY A 301 -11.33 -3.59 -31.21
N TRP A 302 -10.30 -4.43 -31.17
CA TRP A 302 -9.34 -4.46 -30.06
C TRP A 302 -8.20 -3.48 -30.33
N LEU A 303 -7.66 -2.86 -29.27
CA LEU A 303 -6.52 -1.95 -29.36
C LEU A 303 -5.32 -2.57 -30.09
N SER A 304 -5.15 -3.89 -30.03
CA SER A 304 -4.13 -4.63 -30.79
C SER A 304 -4.32 -4.48 -32.29
N LYS A 305 -5.53 -4.74 -32.81
CA LYS A 305 -5.87 -4.62 -34.23
C LYS A 305 -5.63 -3.20 -34.75
N ILE A 306 -6.01 -2.18 -33.97
CA ILE A 306 -5.80 -0.78 -34.35
C ILE A 306 -4.32 -0.37 -34.29
N ARG A 307 -3.52 -0.96 -33.39
CA ARG A 307 -2.06 -0.72 -33.32
C ARG A 307 -1.36 -1.27 -34.56
N GLU A 308 -1.72 -2.48 -34.98
CA GLU A 308 -1.26 -3.10 -36.22
C GLU A 308 -1.61 -2.23 -37.43
N GLU A 309 -2.86 -1.73 -37.50
CA GLU A 309 -3.33 -0.85 -38.57
C GLU A 309 -2.60 0.51 -38.65
N ILE A 310 -1.98 0.97 -37.56
CA ILE A 310 -1.19 2.23 -37.55
C ILE A 310 0.32 2.00 -37.61
N GLY A 311 0.78 0.76 -37.80
CA GLY A 311 2.22 0.42 -37.79
C GLY A 311 2.88 0.61 -36.42
N ALA A 312 2.10 0.84 -35.36
CA ALA A 312 2.65 0.89 -34.02
C ALA A 312 2.95 -0.53 -33.57
N PRO A 313 4.13 -0.82 -32.99
CA PRO A 313 4.42 -2.14 -32.46
C PRO A 313 3.32 -2.46 -31.46
N GLY A 314 2.48 -3.43 -31.82
CA GLY A 314 1.50 -3.95 -30.90
C GLY A 314 2.27 -4.28 -29.62
N ARG A 315 1.79 -3.86 -28.44
CA ARG A 315 1.89 -4.83 -27.35
C ARG A 315 1.08 -6.00 -27.86
N LYS A 316 1.72 -6.93 -28.60
CA LYS A 316 1.45 -8.33 -28.44
C LYS A 316 1.27 -8.42 -26.92
N TYR A 317 0.09 -8.81 -26.43
CA TYR A 317 0.10 -9.51 -25.15
C TYR A 317 1.29 -10.43 -25.33
N LYS A 318 2.40 -10.21 -24.60
CA LYS A 318 3.58 -11.07 -24.78
C LYS A 318 2.95 -12.44 -24.68
N HIS A 319 2.82 -13.12 -25.82
CA HIS A 319 2.43 -14.49 -25.84
C HIS A 319 3.65 -15.03 -25.19
N TRP A 320 3.52 -15.21 -23.88
CA TRP A 320 4.59 -15.62 -23.04
C TRP A 320 4.88 -17.00 -23.55
N ASN A 321 5.78 -17.09 -24.51
CA ASN A 321 6.41 -18.30 -24.94
C ASN A 321 7.71 -18.41 -24.14
N ASP A 322 8.43 -19.49 -24.35
CA ASP A 322 9.60 -19.77 -23.55
C ASP A 322 10.64 -18.64 -23.70
N ASP A 323 10.93 -18.19 -24.92
CA ASP A 323 11.90 -17.12 -25.19
C ASP A 323 11.53 -15.80 -24.52
N THR A 324 10.27 -15.36 -24.65
CA THR A 324 9.85 -14.08 -24.09
C THR A 324 9.81 -14.10 -22.57
N ILE A 325 9.56 -15.27 -21.95
CA ILE A 325 9.66 -15.49 -20.51
C ILE A 325 11.13 -15.42 -20.08
N VAL A 326 12.04 -16.09 -20.79
CA VAL A 326 13.49 -16.06 -20.55
C VAL A 326 14.00 -14.61 -20.59
N VAL A 327 13.73 -13.87 -21.66
CA VAL A 327 14.08 -12.43 -21.78
C VAL A 327 13.47 -11.61 -20.63
N GLY A 328 12.27 -11.96 -20.17
CA GLY A 328 11.62 -11.28 -19.06
C GLY A 328 12.24 -11.58 -17.69
N LEU A 329 12.80 -12.77 -17.51
CA LEU A 329 13.45 -13.27 -16.31
C LEU A 329 14.93 -12.85 -16.22
N GLU A 330 15.63 -12.76 -17.34
CA GLU A 330 17.07 -12.48 -17.44
C GLU A 330 17.58 -11.33 -16.54
N PRO A 331 17.01 -10.10 -16.57
CA PRO A 331 17.48 -9.02 -15.70
C PRO A 331 17.25 -9.31 -14.20
N ILE A 332 16.25 -10.13 -13.87
CA ILE A 332 15.95 -10.51 -12.49
C ILE A 332 16.90 -11.64 -12.06
N VAL A 333 17.14 -12.61 -12.94
CA VAL A 333 18.11 -13.68 -12.71
C VAL A 333 19.50 -13.10 -12.51
N LYS A 334 19.94 -12.16 -13.36
CA LYS A 334 21.22 -11.44 -13.19
C LYS A 334 21.33 -10.71 -11.84
N GLN A 335 20.21 -10.24 -11.30
CA GLN A 335 20.17 -9.58 -9.99
C GLN A 335 20.23 -10.55 -8.81
N PHE A 336 19.59 -11.71 -8.91
CA PHE A 336 19.42 -12.65 -7.80
C PHE A 336 20.30 -13.90 -7.90
N ASP A 337 21.01 -14.07 -9.02
CA ASP A 337 21.82 -15.24 -9.37
C ASP A 337 21.04 -16.57 -9.29
N CYS A 338 19.72 -16.50 -9.47
CA CYS A 338 18.79 -17.63 -9.43
C CYS A 338 17.42 -17.23 -10.01
N ILE A 339 16.60 -18.23 -10.36
CA ILE A 339 15.19 -17.97 -10.64
C ILE A 339 14.51 -17.50 -9.35
N PRO A 340 13.97 -16.26 -9.32
CA PRO A 340 13.35 -15.68 -8.14
C PRO A 340 12.11 -16.46 -7.72
N SER A 341 11.89 -16.58 -6.40
CA SER A 341 10.68 -17.21 -5.88
C SER A 341 9.43 -16.41 -6.26
N GLN A 342 8.25 -17.04 -6.22
CA GLN A 342 6.98 -16.34 -6.46
C GLN A 342 6.80 -15.13 -5.52
N THR A 343 7.33 -15.21 -4.30
CA THR A 343 7.30 -14.10 -3.33
C THR A 343 8.15 -12.93 -3.79
N VAL A 344 9.37 -13.19 -4.29
CA VAL A 344 10.27 -12.16 -4.84
C VAL A 344 9.64 -11.53 -6.09
N LEU A 345 9.12 -12.34 -7.02
CA LEU A 345 8.45 -11.82 -8.22
C LEU A 345 7.22 -10.95 -7.88
N ARG A 346 6.48 -11.28 -6.81
CA ARG A 346 5.38 -10.43 -6.31
C ARG A 346 5.89 -9.10 -5.75
N SER A 347 6.99 -9.11 -4.98
CA SER A 347 7.50 -7.88 -4.36
C SER A 347 8.02 -6.88 -5.40
N ILE A 348 8.60 -7.37 -6.51
CA ILE A 348 9.02 -6.52 -7.65
C ILE A 348 7.92 -6.27 -8.68
N LYS A 349 6.65 -6.59 -8.35
CA LYS A 349 5.47 -6.38 -9.21
C LYS A 349 5.56 -7.06 -10.58
N ARG A 350 6.22 -8.23 -10.65
CA ARG A 350 6.32 -9.10 -11.84
C ARG A 350 5.40 -10.31 -11.74
N GLN A 351 4.13 -10.08 -11.38
CA GLN A 351 3.13 -11.16 -11.32
C GLN A 351 2.81 -11.76 -12.70
N ASP A 352 3.10 -11.01 -13.78
CA ASP A 352 3.03 -11.46 -15.17
C ASP A 352 3.90 -12.71 -15.39
N LEU A 353 5.15 -12.70 -14.94
CA LEU A 353 6.07 -13.84 -15.09
C LEU A 353 5.63 -15.05 -14.27
N ILE A 354 5.05 -14.84 -13.08
CA ILE A 354 4.53 -15.95 -12.27
C ILE A 354 3.42 -16.69 -13.02
N ALA A 355 2.49 -15.94 -13.61
CA ALA A 355 1.39 -16.51 -14.38
C ALA A 355 1.89 -17.15 -15.68
N ALA A 356 2.86 -16.51 -16.35
CA ALA A 356 3.50 -17.00 -17.56
C ALA A 356 4.23 -18.33 -17.33
N MET A 357 5.18 -18.37 -16.39
CA MET A 357 5.92 -19.59 -16.06
C MET A 357 4.98 -20.74 -15.70
N ARG A 358 3.92 -20.49 -14.90
CA ARG A 358 2.93 -21.53 -14.55
C ARG A 358 2.23 -22.16 -15.75
N LYS A 359 1.99 -21.38 -16.81
CA LYS A 359 1.37 -21.88 -18.04
C LYS A 359 2.36 -22.65 -18.92
N HIS A 360 3.65 -22.35 -18.80
CA HIS A 360 4.72 -22.90 -19.63
C HIS A 360 5.63 -23.84 -18.82
N GLY A 361 5.08 -24.84 -18.14
CA GLY A 361 5.88 -25.87 -17.44
C GLY A 361 6.46 -25.50 -16.06
N GLY A 362 6.19 -24.29 -15.57
CA GLY A 362 6.55 -23.85 -14.22
C GLY A 362 7.99 -23.37 -14.06
N VAL A 363 8.37 -23.04 -12.83
CA VAL A 363 9.68 -22.45 -12.50
C VAL A 363 10.87 -23.37 -12.86
N ARG A 364 10.63 -24.69 -12.89
CA ARG A 364 11.64 -25.70 -13.23
C ARG A 364 12.08 -25.61 -14.69
N ARG A 365 11.14 -25.60 -15.63
CA ARG A 365 11.43 -25.44 -17.07
C ARG A 365 12.29 -24.22 -17.34
N PHE A 366 11.98 -23.08 -16.70
CA PHE A 366 12.74 -21.83 -16.91
C PHE A 366 14.09 -21.80 -16.20
N SER A 367 14.29 -22.59 -15.16
CA SER A 367 15.60 -22.82 -14.56
C SER A 367 16.50 -23.62 -15.50
N GLU A 368 15.96 -24.66 -16.12
CA GLU A 368 16.66 -25.49 -17.11
C GLU A 368 16.99 -24.68 -18.36
N LEU A 369 16.00 -23.98 -18.95
CA LEU A 369 16.19 -23.15 -20.15
C LEU A 369 17.23 -22.03 -19.98
N MET A 370 17.39 -21.50 -18.77
CA MET A 370 18.32 -20.41 -18.47
C MET A 370 19.61 -20.89 -17.81
N ASN A 371 19.74 -22.20 -17.54
CA ASN A 371 20.83 -22.79 -16.77
C ASN A 371 21.15 -22.05 -15.45
N VAL A 372 20.11 -21.68 -14.68
CA VAL A 372 20.26 -20.99 -13.39
C VAL A 372 19.49 -21.67 -12.27
N PRO A 373 19.98 -21.68 -11.01
CA PRO A 373 19.37 -22.43 -9.92
C PRO A 373 18.03 -21.84 -9.45
N ILE A 374 17.17 -22.64 -8.80
CA ILE A 374 15.89 -22.19 -8.22
C ILE A 374 16.07 -21.94 -6.72
N ARG A 375 15.79 -20.73 -6.22
CA ARG A 375 16.06 -20.37 -4.81
C ARG A 375 15.32 -21.23 -3.77
N THR A 376 14.12 -21.70 -4.10
CA THR A 376 13.24 -22.45 -3.20
C THR A 376 13.43 -23.96 -3.26
N LEU A 377 14.20 -24.46 -4.23
CA LEU A 377 14.49 -25.88 -4.35
C LEU A 377 15.97 -26.10 -4.06
N HIS A 378 16.26 -27.26 -3.50
CA HIS A 378 17.63 -27.71 -3.27
C HIS A 378 18.03 -28.57 -4.47
N LYS A 379 19.07 -28.16 -5.20
CA LYS A 379 19.62 -28.96 -6.30
C LYS A 379 20.57 -30.00 -5.70
N ALA A 380 20.29 -31.27 -5.95
CA ALA A 380 21.14 -32.42 -5.64
C ALA A 380 22.27 -32.57 -6.66
N ASP A 381 23.23 -33.44 -6.37
CA ASP A 381 24.46 -33.63 -7.13
C ASP A 381 24.20 -34.34 -8.47
N ASP A 382 23.15 -35.18 -8.54
CA ASP A 382 22.67 -35.80 -9.77
C ASP A 382 21.72 -34.89 -10.60
N GLY A 383 21.48 -33.67 -10.12
CA GLY A 383 20.64 -32.67 -10.78
C GLY A 383 19.18 -32.68 -10.35
N HIS A 384 18.73 -33.55 -9.42
CA HIS A 384 17.38 -33.48 -8.88
C HIS A 384 17.10 -32.17 -8.14
N TYR A 385 15.84 -31.72 -8.15
CA TYR A 385 15.40 -30.50 -7.47
C TYR A 385 14.38 -30.84 -6.37
N LEU A 386 14.74 -30.53 -5.13
CA LEU A 386 14.08 -31.08 -3.94
C LEU A 386 13.49 -29.97 -3.06
N GLN A 387 12.44 -30.29 -2.30
CA GLN A 387 11.65 -29.29 -1.55
C GLN A 387 12.26 -28.93 -0.20
N SER A 388 13.13 -29.79 0.32
CA SER A 388 13.83 -29.58 1.59
C SER A 388 15.32 -29.90 1.47
N SER A 389 16.09 -29.40 2.44
CA SER A 389 17.51 -29.73 2.54
C SER A 389 17.73 -31.18 2.97
N TYR A 390 16.80 -31.78 3.72
CA TYR A 390 16.87 -33.19 4.11
C TYR A 390 16.67 -34.12 2.92
N GLU A 391 15.70 -33.82 2.04
CA GLU A 391 15.58 -34.50 0.75
C GLU A 391 16.90 -34.40 -0.02
N CYS A 392 17.51 -33.23 -0.10
CA CYS A 392 18.77 -33.04 -0.83
C CYS A 392 19.94 -33.83 -0.25
N ILE A 393 20.06 -33.94 1.08
CA ILE A 393 21.06 -34.81 1.70
C ILE A 393 20.80 -36.27 1.32
N PHE A 394 19.55 -36.70 1.43
CA PHE A 394 19.16 -38.07 1.17
C PHE A 394 19.44 -38.46 -0.28
N ASP A 395 19.02 -37.64 -1.23
CA ASP A 395 19.25 -37.80 -2.67
C ASP A 395 20.75 -37.91 -2.99
N ASN A 396 21.56 -37.02 -2.42
CA ASN A 396 23.00 -37.03 -2.58
C ASN A 396 23.67 -38.31 -2.01
N ILE A 397 23.15 -38.87 -0.91
CA ILE A 397 23.57 -40.19 -0.41
C ILE A 397 23.17 -41.28 -1.41
N LEU A 398 21.95 -41.25 -1.96
CA LEU A 398 21.54 -42.24 -2.97
C LEU A 398 22.43 -42.19 -4.21
N ASN A 399 22.75 -40.98 -4.69
CA ASN A 399 23.63 -40.77 -5.84
C ASN A 399 25.06 -41.29 -5.56
N LYS A 400 25.63 -40.95 -4.39
CA LYS A 400 26.96 -41.44 -3.96
C LYS A 400 27.07 -42.97 -3.97
N HIS A 401 25.99 -43.66 -3.61
CA HIS A 401 25.93 -45.12 -3.56
C HIS A 401 25.32 -45.77 -4.81
N HIS A 402 25.12 -44.98 -5.88
CA HIS A 402 24.52 -45.43 -7.13
C HIS A 402 23.19 -46.17 -6.95
N ILE A 403 22.34 -45.70 -6.02
CA ILE A 403 21.02 -46.27 -5.75
C ILE A 403 19.99 -45.64 -6.70
N PRO A 404 19.42 -46.40 -7.66
CA PRO A 404 18.43 -45.85 -8.59
C PRO A 404 17.16 -45.45 -7.85
N HIS A 405 16.71 -44.22 -8.09
CA HIS A 405 15.55 -43.66 -7.41
C HIS A 405 14.80 -42.67 -8.31
N GLN A 406 13.56 -42.37 -7.92
CA GLN A 406 12.75 -41.32 -8.54
C GLN A 406 12.31 -40.33 -7.46
N THR A 407 12.19 -39.05 -7.81
CA THR A 407 11.79 -37.98 -6.88
C THR A 407 10.37 -37.48 -7.17
N HIS A 408 9.63 -37.09 -6.13
CA HIS A 408 8.31 -36.43 -6.24
C HIS A 408 7.26 -37.21 -7.09
N VAL A 409 7.25 -38.55 -6.98
CA VAL A 409 6.37 -39.45 -7.72
C VAL A 409 4.94 -39.41 -7.16
N LEU A 410 3.93 -39.42 -8.03
CA LEU A 410 2.53 -39.49 -7.60
C LEU A 410 2.25 -40.80 -6.85
N ILE A 411 1.64 -40.71 -5.67
CA ILE A 411 1.27 -41.90 -4.88
C ILE A 411 0.18 -42.70 -5.61
N THR A 412 -0.77 -41.99 -6.23
CA THR A 412 -1.80 -42.55 -7.11
C THR A 412 -2.18 -41.49 -8.16
N PRO A 413 -2.52 -41.87 -9.42
CA PRO A 413 -2.98 -40.94 -10.45
C PRO A 413 -4.22 -40.12 -10.05
N ASP A 414 -5.09 -40.68 -9.21
CA ASP A 414 -6.37 -40.05 -8.81
C ASP A 414 -6.19 -38.91 -7.81
N LEU A 415 -5.04 -38.85 -7.13
CA LEU A 415 -4.76 -37.86 -6.10
C LEU A 415 -3.53 -37.04 -6.43
N ARG A 416 -3.53 -35.77 -6.01
CA ARG A 416 -2.41 -34.85 -6.23
C ARG A 416 -1.28 -34.99 -5.20
N TYR A 417 -1.24 -36.10 -4.45
CA TYR A 417 -0.19 -36.32 -3.46
C TYR A 417 1.00 -37.03 -4.09
N LYS A 418 2.19 -36.55 -3.75
CA LYS A 418 3.48 -37.07 -4.21
C LYS A 418 4.28 -37.59 -3.02
N CYS A 419 5.00 -38.70 -3.21
CA CYS A 419 6.03 -39.14 -2.28
C CYS A 419 7.31 -38.33 -2.48
N ASP A 420 8.21 -38.33 -1.51
CA ASP A 420 9.48 -37.62 -1.68
C ASP A 420 10.40 -38.41 -2.59
N PHE A 421 10.56 -39.72 -2.33
CA PHE A 421 11.31 -40.65 -3.18
C PHE A 421 10.56 -41.96 -3.43
N LEU A 422 10.86 -42.61 -4.56
CA LEU A 422 10.47 -43.98 -4.85
C LEU A 422 11.73 -44.77 -5.17
N ILE A 423 12.02 -45.80 -4.36
CA ILE A 423 13.17 -46.69 -4.53
C ILE A 423 12.60 -48.10 -4.74
N GLN A 424 12.82 -48.65 -5.94
CA GLN A 424 12.17 -49.87 -6.39
C GLN A 424 10.63 -49.77 -6.26
N LYS A 425 10.01 -50.49 -5.30
CA LYS A 425 8.57 -50.47 -5.03
C LYS A 425 8.21 -49.81 -3.69
N THR A 426 9.20 -49.31 -2.95
CA THR A 426 9.03 -48.73 -1.62
C THR A 426 9.06 -47.20 -1.71
N TYR A 427 8.02 -46.58 -1.16
CA TYR A 427 7.88 -45.12 -1.11
C TYR A 427 8.63 -44.58 0.11
N ILE A 428 9.39 -43.50 -0.06
CA ILE A 428 10.12 -42.86 1.04
C ILE A 428 9.54 -41.46 1.27
N GLU A 429 9.30 -41.13 2.53
CA GLU A 429 8.90 -39.81 3.00
C GLU A 429 9.96 -39.27 3.97
N ILE A 430 10.44 -38.06 3.72
CA ILE A 430 11.40 -37.37 4.59
C ILE A 430 10.62 -36.47 5.55
N ALA A 431 10.43 -36.95 6.77
CA ALA A 431 9.62 -36.26 7.77
C ALA A 431 10.43 -35.21 8.56
N GLY A 432 9.82 -34.04 8.84
CA GLY A 432 10.22 -33.17 9.94
C GLY A 432 10.68 -31.77 9.57
N TYR A 433 10.21 -31.24 8.43
CA TYR A 433 10.27 -29.80 8.16
C TYR A 433 9.14 -29.05 8.89
N TYR A 434 9.26 -28.93 10.21
CA TYR A 434 8.29 -28.21 11.03
C TYR A 434 8.54 -26.71 10.99
N ARG A 435 7.59 -25.92 10.49
CA ARG A 435 7.54 -24.48 10.80
C ARG A 435 6.94 -24.34 12.20
N LYS A 436 7.68 -23.72 13.12
CA LYS A 436 7.23 -23.51 14.51
C LYS A 436 5.85 -22.82 14.50
N GLY A 437 4.83 -23.53 15.00
CA GLY A 437 3.44 -23.04 15.08
C GLY A 437 2.54 -23.32 13.87
N ASP A 438 2.97 -24.12 12.88
CA ASP A 438 2.13 -24.53 11.73
C ASP A 438 2.02 -26.06 11.66
N ASP A 439 0.85 -26.59 11.99
CA ASP A 439 0.55 -28.02 12.00
C ASP A 439 0.10 -28.56 10.63
N THR A 440 0.05 -27.71 9.60
CA THR A 440 -0.33 -28.09 8.24
C THR A 440 0.55 -29.21 7.70
N TYR A 441 1.84 -29.21 8.05
CA TYR A 441 2.79 -30.25 7.67
C TYR A 441 2.36 -31.63 8.21
N GLU A 442 2.14 -31.73 9.51
CA GLU A 442 1.76 -32.96 10.21
C GLU A 442 0.42 -33.49 9.68
N ARG A 443 -0.58 -32.60 9.51
CA ARG A 443 -1.87 -32.98 8.91
C ARG A 443 -1.73 -33.50 7.49
N ASN A 444 -0.79 -32.97 6.70
CA ASN A 444 -0.54 -33.46 5.34
C ASN A 444 0.17 -34.81 5.35
N MET A 445 1.16 -35.02 6.25
CA MET A 445 1.84 -36.29 6.42
C MET A 445 0.86 -37.40 6.83
N GLN A 446 0.01 -37.14 7.83
CA GLN A 446 -1.05 -38.07 8.26
C GLN A 446 -2.04 -38.41 7.13
N LYS A 447 -2.34 -37.46 6.23
CA LYS A 447 -3.15 -37.75 5.04
C LYS A 447 -2.42 -38.67 4.08
N LYS A 448 -1.13 -38.44 3.82
CA LYS A 448 -0.31 -39.34 2.98
C LYS A 448 -0.25 -40.74 3.57
N GLU A 449 0.01 -40.88 4.87
CA GLU A 449 0.00 -42.17 5.58
C GLU A 449 -1.30 -42.95 5.39
N ARG A 450 -2.46 -42.28 5.53
CA ARG A 450 -3.77 -42.92 5.28
C ARG A 450 -3.92 -43.35 3.84
N ILE A 451 -3.39 -42.58 2.89
CA ILE A 451 -3.40 -42.93 1.47
C ILE A 451 -2.53 -44.17 1.23
N TYR A 452 -1.31 -44.21 1.75
CA TYR A 452 -0.42 -45.38 1.63
C TYR A 452 -1.06 -46.64 2.20
N LYS A 453 -1.61 -46.56 3.42
CA LYS A 453 -2.33 -47.67 4.07
C LYS A 453 -3.52 -48.15 3.23
N ARG A 454 -4.36 -47.22 2.77
CA ARG A 454 -5.54 -47.54 1.95
C ARG A 454 -5.17 -48.20 0.62
N LEU A 455 -4.03 -47.85 0.04
CA LEU A 455 -3.55 -48.38 -1.25
C LEU A 455 -2.61 -49.58 -1.08
N ASN A 456 -2.41 -50.08 0.14
CA ASN A 456 -1.47 -51.15 0.48
C ASN A 456 -0.06 -50.94 -0.13
N LYS A 457 0.47 -49.72 -0.01
CA LYS A 457 1.81 -49.36 -0.50
C LYS A 457 2.82 -49.43 0.64
N ASP A 458 3.97 -50.06 0.38
CA ASP A 458 5.10 -50.08 1.31
C ASP A 458 5.73 -48.68 1.41
N VAL A 459 5.83 -48.15 2.63
CA VAL A 459 6.30 -46.78 2.88
C VAL A 459 7.26 -46.76 4.07
N ILE A 460 8.38 -46.08 3.90
CA ILE A 460 9.35 -45.78 4.96
C ILE A 460 9.35 -44.28 5.21
N ILE A 461 9.10 -43.90 6.46
CA ILE A 461 9.14 -42.49 6.91
C ILE A 461 10.44 -42.27 7.66
N ILE A 462 11.31 -41.41 7.14
CA ILE A 462 12.60 -41.08 7.75
C ILE A 462 12.46 -39.78 8.55
N PRO A 463 12.60 -39.81 9.88
CA PRO A 463 12.39 -38.63 10.71
C PRO A 463 13.58 -37.65 10.66
N ALA A 464 13.31 -36.37 10.88
CA ALA A 464 14.32 -35.31 10.84
C ALA A 464 15.48 -35.49 11.84
N ARG A 465 15.31 -36.32 12.88
CA ARG A 465 16.40 -36.65 13.81
C ARG A 465 17.58 -37.35 13.11
N VAL A 466 17.30 -38.10 12.04
CA VAL A 466 18.34 -38.75 11.23
C VAL A 466 19.27 -37.68 10.65
N PHE A 467 18.70 -36.62 10.07
CA PHE A 467 19.43 -35.56 9.38
C PHE A 467 20.01 -34.46 10.28
N LYS A 468 19.90 -34.59 11.61
CA LYS A 468 20.45 -33.64 12.59
C LYS A 468 21.77 -34.10 13.22
N GLN A 469 22.35 -35.18 12.70
CA GLN A 469 23.59 -35.79 13.21
C GLN A 469 24.80 -35.31 12.40
N ARG A 470 25.99 -35.83 12.75
CA ARG A 470 27.18 -35.68 11.92
C ARG A 470 26.96 -36.35 10.56
N PRO A 471 27.42 -35.77 9.44
CA PRO A 471 27.19 -36.29 8.08
C PRO A 471 27.47 -37.79 7.92
N GLU A 472 28.53 -38.28 8.55
CA GLU A 472 28.93 -39.68 8.52
C GLU A 472 27.87 -40.58 9.16
N LEU A 473 27.30 -40.13 10.29
CA LEU A 473 26.20 -40.81 10.97
C LEU A 473 24.88 -40.71 10.20
N ILE A 474 24.61 -39.58 9.55
CA ILE A 474 23.44 -39.43 8.65
C ILE A 474 23.53 -40.50 7.55
N GLU A 475 24.68 -40.58 6.88
CA GLU A 475 24.92 -41.54 5.80
C GLU A 475 24.76 -42.98 6.32
N MET A 476 25.39 -43.33 7.43
CA MET A 476 25.26 -44.66 8.05
C MET A 476 23.81 -45.02 8.41
N GLU A 477 23.07 -44.13 9.07
CA GLU A 477 21.67 -44.39 9.46
C GLU A 477 20.76 -44.48 8.23
N VAL A 478 20.96 -43.63 7.21
CA VAL A 478 20.25 -43.71 5.93
C VAL A 478 20.51 -45.06 5.25
N LEU A 479 21.77 -45.50 5.12
CA LEU A 479 22.10 -46.79 4.51
C LEU A 479 21.51 -47.96 5.31
N SER A 480 21.49 -47.87 6.65
CA SER A 480 20.85 -48.86 7.52
C SER A 480 19.34 -48.96 7.29
N ILE A 481 18.67 -47.82 7.10
CA ILE A 481 17.24 -47.77 6.74
C ILE A 481 17.02 -48.38 5.34
N LEU A 482 17.86 -48.02 4.36
CA LEU A 482 17.75 -48.50 2.98
C LEU A 482 17.97 -50.02 2.87
N LYS A 483 18.81 -50.62 3.72
CA LYS A 483 18.99 -52.09 3.80
C LYS A 483 17.71 -52.85 4.16
N LYS A 484 16.67 -52.18 4.68
CA LYS A 484 15.35 -52.78 4.98
C LYS A 484 14.48 -52.93 3.74
N ILE A 485 14.79 -52.23 2.64
CA ILE A 485 14.05 -52.34 1.37
C ILE A 485 14.36 -53.71 0.73
N LYS A 486 13.31 -54.52 0.53
CA LYS A 486 13.43 -55.86 -0.08
C LYS A 486 14.04 -55.72 -1.47
N GLY A 487 15.16 -56.42 -1.71
CA GLY A 487 15.86 -56.40 -3.00
C GLY A 487 17.01 -55.40 -3.12
N LEU A 488 17.23 -54.51 -2.14
CA LEU A 488 18.33 -53.53 -2.19
C LEU A 488 19.64 -54.03 -1.54
N LYS A 489 19.57 -55.04 -0.67
CA LYS A 489 20.71 -55.54 0.13
C LYS A 489 21.97 -55.94 -0.66
N ARG A 490 21.84 -56.35 -1.93
CA ARG A 490 22.96 -56.88 -2.73
C ARG A 490 23.86 -55.81 -3.38
N LYS A 491 23.55 -54.51 -3.31
CA LYS A 491 24.20 -53.49 -4.16
C LYS A 491 24.95 -52.33 -3.47
N ILE A 492 24.88 -52.17 -2.16
CA ILE A 492 25.53 -51.02 -1.48
C ILE A 492 27.00 -51.39 -1.18
N LYS A 493 27.93 -50.94 -2.02
CA LYS A 493 29.38 -51.07 -1.76
C LYS A 493 29.85 -49.91 -0.86
N ASN A 494 30.61 -50.20 0.19
CA ASN A 494 31.23 -49.16 1.03
C ASN A 494 32.34 -48.46 0.22
N THR A 495 32.06 -47.31 -0.37
CA THR A 495 33.08 -46.47 -1.00
C THR A 495 33.68 -45.52 0.04
N GLY A 496 34.97 -45.69 0.31
CA GLY A 496 35.74 -44.88 1.25
C GLY A 496 35.98 -43.46 0.75
N SER A 497 35.79 -42.51 1.67
CA SER A 497 36.34 -41.15 1.76
C SER A 497 36.55 -40.31 0.48
N GLY A 498 35.81 -39.19 0.38
CA GLY A 498 36.25 -38.07 -0.45
C GLY A 498 35.19 -37.00 -0.63
N HIS A 499 35.20 -35.98 0.22
CA HIS A 499 34.41 -34.74 0.16
C HIS A 499 32.92 -34.90 0.51
N GLY A 500 32.65 -34.83 1.82
CA GLY A 500 31.30 -34.87 2.38
C GLY A 500 30.40 -33.76 1.84
N ILE A 501 29.25 -34.18 1.35
CA ILE A 501 28.17 -33.34 0.86
C ILE A 501 27.59 -32.61 2.08
N MET A 502 28.15 -31.45 2.43
CA MET A 502 27.70 -30.69 3.60
C MET A 502 26.47 -29.86 3.27
N PRO A 503 25.28 -30.24 3.75
CA PRO A 503 24.06 -29.52 3.43
C PRO A 503 24.07 -28.11 4.01
N ARG A 504 23.23 -27.24 3.44
CA ARG A 504 23.01 -25.87 3.94
C ARG A 504 22.71 -25.79 5.45
N ILE A 505 22.08 -26.82 6.04
CA ILE A 505 21.80 -26.87 7.49
C ILE A 505 23.07 -27.12 8.30
N PHE A 506 24.01 -27.94 7.79
CA PHE A 506 25.27 -28.21 8.46
C PHE A 506 26.04 -26.91 8.73
N TRP A 507 26.12 -26.06 7.70
CA TRP A 507 26.72 -24.73 7.77
C TRP A 507 25.99 -23.75 8.69
N SER A 508 24.72 -24.01 9.05
CA SER A 508 23.97 -23.16 9.97
C SER A 508 24.26 -23.44 11.44
N ASN A 509 24.94 -24.56 11.75
CA ASN A 509 25.37 -24.87 13.11
C ASN A 509 26.81 -24.39 13.34
N ALA A 510 27.01 -23.53 14.34
CA ALA A 510 28.31 -22.96 14.65
C ALA A 510 29.31 -24.03 15.12
N GLU A 511 28.86 -25.04 15.88
CA GLU A 511 29.75 -26.10 16.38
C GLU A 511 30.31 -26.96 15.24
N ASN A 512 29.52 -27.19 14.20
CA ASN A 512 29.98 -27.89 13.00
C ASN A 512 31.07 -27.10 12.26
N ILE A 513 30.91 -25.77 12.21
CA ILE A 513 31.94 -24.88 11.65
C ILE A 513 33.19 -24.86 12.53
N LYS A 514 33.03 -24.90 13.87
CA LYS A 514 34.16 -24.95 14.81
C LYS A 514 35.06 -26.14 14.52
N VAL A 515 34.47 -27.33 14.36
CA VAL A 515 35.21 -28.55 14.04
C VAL A 515 36.04 -28.40 12.76
N ILE A 516 35.50 -27.75 11.73
CA ILE A 516 36.23 -27.53 10.46
C ILE A 516 37.29 -26.42 10.62
N LEU A 517 37.02 -25.36 11.39
CA LEU A 517 37.96 -24.25 11.58
C LEU A 517 39.10 -24.59 12.55
N GLN A 518 38.93 -25.57 13.45
CA GLN A 518 39.85 -25.86 14.53
C GLN A 518 41.32 -26.04 14.07
N PRO A 519 41.63 -26.84 13.02
CA PRO A 519 43.01 -27.01 12.55
C PRO A 519 43.63 -25.70 12.05
N HIS A 520 42.81 -24.79 11.51
CA HIS A 520 43.27 -23.49 11.01
C HIS A 520 43.43 -22.47 12.15
N ILE A 521 42.57 -22.54 13.16
CA ILE A 521 42.72 -21.71 14.37
C ILE A 521 44.05 -22.04 15.05
N GLU A 522 44.39 -23.32 15.18
CA GLU A 522 45.68 -23.79 15.70
C GLU A 522 46.84 -23.32 14.83
N LYS A 523 46.74 -23.45 13.50
CA LYS A 523 47.78 -23.01 12.55
C LYS A 523 48.11 -21.51 12.63
N TYR A 524 47.11 -20.65 12.80
CA TYR A 524 47.31 -19.20 12.79
C TYR A 524 47.45 -18.58 14.18
N GLY A 525 47.18 -19.34 15.25
CA GLY A 525 47.14 -18.84 16.64
C GLY A 525 46.01 -17.83 16.91
N ARG A 526 45.05 -17.69 15.98
CA ARG A 526 43.93 -16.74 16.03
C ARG A 526 42.84 -17.18 15.07
N MET A 527 41.71 -16.46 15.03
CA MET A 527 40.73 -16.68 13.97
C MET A 527 41.37 -16.37 12.59
N PRO A 528 41.34 -17.31 11.63
CA PRO A 528 41.81 -17.05 10.28
C PRO A 528 40.97 -15.99 9.56
N GLN A 529 41.61 -15.20 8.70
CA GLN A 529 40.95 -14.26 7.80
C GLN A 529 40.24 -15.01 6.67
N GLY A 530 39.19 -14.40 6.12
CA GLY A 530 38.49 -14.96 4.95
C GLY A 530 39.39 -15.15 3.72
N SER A 531 40.48 -14.38 3.59
CA SER A 531 41.51 -14.54 2.55
C SER A 531 42.42 -15.75 2.81
N GLU A 532 42.75 -16.03 4.07
CA GLU A 532 43.58 -17.16 4.49
C GLU A 532 42.86 -18.49 4.19
N LEU A 533 41.61 -18.65 4.65
CA LEU A 533 40.80 -19.83 4.39
C LEU A 533 40.57 -20.09 2.89
N LYS A 534 40.46 -19.03 2.08
CA LYS A 534 40.30 -19.18 0.61
C LYS A 534 41.55 -19.74 -0.05
N ARG A 535 42.75 -19.36 0.40
CA ARG A 535 44.01 -19.93 -0.12
C ARG A 535 44.16 -21.42 0.22
N GLU A 536 43.47 -21.89 1.26
CA GLU A 536 43.47 -23.29 1.70
C GLU A 536 42.29 -24.11 1.13
N GLY A 537 41.62 -23.63 0.08
CA GLY A 537 40.51 -24.34 -0.55
C GLY A 537 39.18 -24.28 0.22
N LEU A 538 39.12 -23.59 1.36
CA LEU A 538 37.93 -23.48 2.22
C LEU A 538 37.03 -22.29 1.87
N GLY A 539 36.98 -21.90 0.59
CA GLY A 539 36.12 -20.81 0.12
C GLY A 539 34.64 -21.04 0.40
N ALA A 540 34.18 -22.29 0.37
CA ALA A 540 32.81 -22.69 0.71
C ALA A 540 32.48 -22.41 2.18
N LEU A 541 33.43 -22.70 3.09
CA LEU A 541 33.31 -22.43 4.51
C LEU A 541 33.22 -20.93 4.80
N VAL A 542 34.06 -20.10 4.17
CA VAL A 542 34.00 -18.64 4.33
C VAL A 542 32.63 -18.10 3.91
N SER A 543 32.11 -18.61 2.80
CA SER A 543 30.79 -18.24 2.28
C SER A 543 29.68 -18.70 3.24
N ALA A 544 29.80 -19.89 3.80
CA ALA A 544 28.90 -20.44 4.81
C ALA A 544 28.90 -19.59 6.10
N VAL A 545 30.08 -19.31 6.67
CA VAL A 545 30.24 -18.48 7.88
C VAL A 545 29.57 -17.12 7.68
N THR A 546 29.87 -16.44 6.58
CA THR A 546 29.30 -15.13 6.28
C THR A 546 27.77 -15.20 6.16
N LYS A 547 27.26 -16.27 5.55
CA LYS A 547 25.83 -16.46 5.31
C LYS A 547 25.04 -16.82 6.56
N TYR A 548 25.60 -17.64 7.44
CA TYR A 548 24.87 -18.23 8.57
C TYR A 548 25.24 -17.66 9.93
N HIS A 549 26.46 -17.15 10.09
CA HIS A 549 27.01 -16.69 11.37
C HIS A 549 27.50 -15.25 11.32
N ASN A 550 27.00 -14.48 10.34
CA ASN A 550 27.34 -13.09 10.02
C ASN A 550 28.78 -12.87 9.54
N SER A 551 29.79 -13.26 10.32
CA SER A 551 31.20 -13.10 9.97
C SER A 551 32.11 -14.01 10.79
N LEU A 552 33.35 -14.21 10.31
CA LEU A 552 34.40 -14.88 11.07
C LEU A 552 34.72 -14.14 12.38
N PHE A 553 34.51 -12.81 12.41
CA PHE A 553 34.68 -12.01 13.62
C PHE A 553 33.66 -12.39 14.71
N ASP A 554 32.39 -12.54 14.34
CA ASP A 554 31.34 -12.88 15.31
C ASP A 554 31.54 -14.31 15.87
N LEU A 555 32.09 -15.24 15.06
CA LEU A 555 32.49 -16.55 15.55
C LEU A 555 33.72 -16.49 16.47
N ALA A 556 34.68 -15.62 16.19
CA ALA A 556 35.87 -15.45 17.03
C ALA A 556 35.52 -14.88 18.39
N GLU A 557 34.68 -13.83 18.43
CA GLU A 557 34.14 -13.26 19.66
C GLU A 557 33.38 -14.33 20.46
N LYS A 558 32.55 -15.14 19.78
CA LYS A 558 31.82 -16.24 20.40
C LYS A 558 32.73 -17.30 21.02
N TRP A 559 33.93 -17.51 20.50
CA TRP A 559 34.88 -18.52 20.98
C TRP A 559 36.06 -17.97 21.76
N GLY A 560 36.08 -16.67 22.07
CA GLY A 560 37.19 -16.03 22.80
C GLY A 560 38.50 -16.03 22.03
N LEU A 561 38.46 -15.95 20.69
CA LEU A 561 39.64 -15.95 19.82
C LEU A 561 39.97 -14.54 19.32
N GLU A 562 41.27 -14.23 19.21
CA GLU A 562 41.72 -12.96 18.63
C GLU A 562 41.42 -12.86 17.13
N THR A 563 41.24 -11.62 16.63
CA THR A 563 41.08 -11.35 15.20
C THR A 563 41.85 -10.11 14.76
N LYS A 564 42.34 -10.10 13.52
CA LYS A 564 42.98 -8.92 12.89
C LYS A 564 41.98 -7.87 12.36
N GLY A 565 40.67 -8.14 12.41
CA GLY A 565 39.62 -7.30 11.84
C GLY A 565 38.85 -6.53 12.90
N VAL A 566 38.15 -5.46 12.51
CA VAL A 566 37.18 -4.77 13.39
C VAL A 566 35.77 -5.18 13.03
N ARG A 567 34.92 -5.37 14.05
CA ARG A 567 33.52 -5.78 13.89
C ARG A 567 32.78 -4.92 12.87
N LYS A 568 31.93 -5.52 12.04
CA LYS A 568 31.04 -4.76 11.17
C LYS A 568 30.10 -3.91 12.04
N GLY A 569 30.22 -2.59 11.96
CA GLY A 569 29.48 -1.65 12.81
C GLY A 569 30.28 -1.05 13.97
N HIS A 570 31.52 -1.49 14.18
CA HIS A 570 32.46 -0.92 15.15
C HIS A 570 32.59 0.61 15.00
N TYR A 571 32.69 1.08 13.76
CA TYR A 571 32.70 2.51 13.44
C TYR A 571 31.28 3.10 13.45
N THR A 572 30.81 3.48 14.63
CA THR A 572 29.63 4.35 14.80
C THR A 572 29.98 5.79 14.44
N ALA A 573 28.99 6.64 14.16
CA ALA A 573 29.23 8.06 13.86
C ALA A 573 29.96 8.80 15.00
N ALA A 574 29.69 8.41 16.26
CA ALA A 574 30.37 8.96 17.43
C ALA A 574 31.84 8.53 17.48
N ARG A 575 32.11 7.24 17.26
CA ARG A 575 33.47 6.71 17.28
C ARG A 575 34.32 7.22 16.11
N ILE A 576 33.75 7.26 14.90
CA ILE A 576 34.38 7.88 13.73
C ILE A 576 34.80 9.32 14.06
N ARG A 577 33.91 10.07 14.74
CA ARG A 577 34.20 11.45 15.13
C ARG A 577 35.35 11.52 16.13
N GLN A 578 35.29 10.71 17.19
CA GLN A 578 36.32 10.70 18.23
C GLN A 578 37.69 10.38 17.64
N GLU A 579 37.83 9.24 16.95
CA GLU A 579 39.13 8.82 16.39
C GLU A 579 39.64 9.81 15.34
N TYR A 580 38.77 10.39 14.51
CA TYR A 580 39.17 11.41 13.54
C TYR A 580 39.64 12.70 14.21
N VAL A 581 39.00 13.11 15.31
CA VAL A 581 39.38 14.31 16.08
C VAL A 581 40.74 14.13 16.71
N GLU A 582 40.97 12.98 17.36
CA GLU A 582 42.26 12.63 17.98
C GLU A 582 43.40 12.72 16.95
N ILE A 583 43.21 12.11 15.76
CA ILE A 583 44.21 12.17 14.68
C ILE A 583 44.41 13.61 14.18
N CYS A 584 43.35 14.41 14.01
CA CYS A 584 43.52 15.78 13.53
C CYS A 584 44.22 16.68 14.55
N LEU A 585 44.03 16.45 15.84
CA LEU A 585 44.73 17.16 16.91
C LEU A 585 46.21 16.77 16.94
N GLU A 586 46.51 15.48 16.80
CA GLU A 586 47.89 14.97 16.68
C GLU A 586 48.62 15.56 15.47
N GLN A 587 47.93 15.77 14.36
CA GLN A 587 48.52 16.28 13.11
C GLN A 587 48.48 17.81 12.98
N GLY A 588 47.87 18.53 13.93
CA GLY A 588 47.72 20.00 13.88
C GLY A 588 46.92 20.55 12.70
N ARG A 589 46.24 19.68 11.92
CA ARG A 589 45.48 20.06 10.72
C ARG A 589 44.35 19.07 10.44
N THR A 590 43.34 19.51 9.68
CA THR A 590 42.28 18.58 9.24
C THR A 590 42.81 17.58 8.20
N MET A 591 42.49 16.29 8.39
CA MET A 591 42.95 15.22 7.50
C MET A 591 41.94 14.93 6.38
N SER A 592 42.41 14.54 5.21
CA SER A 592 41.61 13.95 4.13
C SER A 592 41.54 12.43 4.27
N VAL A 593 40.61 11.80 3.55
CA VAL A 593 40.47 10.33 3.54
C VAL A 593 41.74 9.66 2.99
N SER A 594 42.42 10.28 2.03
CA SER A 594 43.67 9.76 1.46
C SER A 594 44.81 9.79 2.47
N GLU A 595 44.91 10.87 3.25
CA GLU A 595 45.94 11.01 4.28
C GLU A 595 45.72 10.00 5.42
N LEU A 596 44.48 9.76 5.85
CA LEU A 596 44.16 8.73 6.84
C LEU A 596 44.59 7.32 6.41
N ARG A 597 44.51 6.99 5.12
CA ARG A 597 45.00 5.71 4.59
C ARG A 597 46.52 5.59 4.68
N SER A 598 47.22 6.69 4.39
CA SER A 598 48.69 6.75 4.44
C SER A 598 49.24 6.60 5.86
N LEU A 599 48.45 6.98 6.88
CA LEU A 599 48.76 6.76 8.30
C LEU A 599 48.41 5.34 8.81
N GLY A 600 48.08 4.39 7.94
CA GLY A 600 47.69 3.03 8.35
C GLY A 600 46.31 2.94 9.01
N LYS A 601 45.56 4.04 9.13
CA LYS A 601 44.20 4.08 9.70
C LYS A 601 43.14 3.69 8.65
N ILE A 602 43.37 2.57 7.97
CA ILE A 602 42.59 2.11 6.81
C ILE A 602 41.10 1.91 7.15
N ASN A 603 40.81 1.32 8.32
CA ASN A 603 39.44 1.03 8.71
C ASN A 603 38.62 2.31 8.98
N LEU A 604 39.22 3.31 9.63
CA LEU A 604 38.62 4.63 9.86
C LEU A 604 38.41 5.38 8.54
N ALA A 605 39.40 5.39 7.65
CA ALA A 605 39.28 6.01 6.34
C ALA A 605 38.11 5.41 5.53
N ASN A 606 38.01 4.08 5.50
CA ASN A 606 36.92 3.38 4.83
C ASN A 606 35.56 3.61 5.51
N ALA A 607 35.51 3.85 6.83
CA ALA A 607 34.28 4.19 7.53
C ALA A 607 33.80 5.63 7.20
N ILE A 608 34.72 6.60 7.16
CA ILE A 608 34.43 7.99 6.78
C ILE A 608 33.91 8.08 5.34
N ASP A 609 34.54 7.36 4.42
CA ASP A 609 34.17 7.36 3.00
C ASP A 609 32.76 6.77 2.79
N ARG A 610 32.48 5.62 3.42
CA ARG A 610 31.14 4.99 3.40
C ARG A 610 30.03 5.89 3.96
N THR A 611 30.31 6.63 5.03
CA THR A 611 29.33 7.49 5.70
C THR A 611 29.24 8.90 5.09
N ARG A 612 30.17 9.27 4.20
CA ARG A 612 30.29 10.60 3.59
C ARG A 612 30.31 11.75 4.61
N CYS A 613 30.78 11.47 5.84
CA CYS A 613 30.65 12.41 6.96
C CYS A 613 31.83 13.38 7.12
N ILE A 614 32.86 13.31 6.27
CA ILE A 614 34.09 14.11 6.39
C ILE A 614 33.83 15.62 6.56
N LYS A 615 32.84 16.18 5.85
CA LYS A 615 32.45 17.60 5.96
C LYS A 615 31.90 17.93 7.35
N SER A 616 31.04 17.05 7.88
CA SER A 616 30.45 17.20 9.22
C SER A 616 31.52 17.12 10.31
N LEU A 617 32.49 16.21 10.15
CA LEU A 617 33.62 16.07 11.06
C LEU A 617 34.52 17.31 11.06
N ARG A 618 34.84 17.86 9.89
CA ARG A 618 35.62 19.10 9.78
C ARG A 618 34.91 20.29 10.41
N SER A 619 33.63 20.49 10.11
CA SER A 619 32.85 21.56 10.74
C SER A 619 32.61 21.36 12.25
N PHE A 620 32.75 20.14 12.76
CA PHE A 620 32.76 19.87 14.21
C PHE A 620 34.10 20.29 14.82
N LEU A 621 35.22 19.93 14.19
CA LEU A 621 36.57 20.34 14.60
C LEU A 621 36.74 21.85 14.56
N GLU A 622 36.36 22.52 13.47
CA GLU A 622 36.45 23.98 13.30
C GLU A 622 35.72 24.75 14.42
N ARG A 623 34.58 24.23 14.90
CA ARG A 623 33.81 24.87 15.99
C ARG A 623 34.43 24.68 17.37
N LYS A 624 35.15 23.58 17.59
CA LYS A 624 35.62 23.19 18.93
C LYS A 624 37.11 23.47 19.14
N HIS A 625 37.88 23.55 18.05
CA HIS A 625 39.33 23.66 18.04
C HIS A 625 39.84 24.63 16.95
N GLY A 626 39.00 25.58 16.52
CA GLY A 626 39.27 26.47 15.38
C GLY A 626 40.60 27.22 15.46
N ASP A 627 41.00 27.64 16.65
CA ASP A 627 42.25 28.39 16.86
C ASP A 627 43.51 27.49 16.77
N ARG A 628 43.35 26.17 16.91
CA ARG A 628 44.45 25.19 16.88
C ARG A 628 44.60 24.47 15.54
N ILE A 629 43.64 24.63 14.62
CA ILE A 629 43.60 23.91 13.35
C ILE A 629 43.50 24.93 12.23
N GLY A 630 44.65 25.35 11.69
CA GLY A 630 44.74 26.32 10.62
C GLY A 630 43.91 25.89 9.39
N GLY A 631 42.97 26.75 8.98
CA GLY A 631 42.24 26.58 7.72
C GLY A 631 43.18 26.72 6.53
N ARG A 632 42.91 26.02 5.41
CA ARG A 632 43.64 26.26 4.15
C ARG A 632 43.44 27.73 3.71
N PRO A 633 44.49 28.49 3.35
CA PRO A 633 44.34 29.82 2.78
C PRO A 633 43.49 29.77 1.49
N ASP A 634 42.54 30.71 1.35
CA ASP A 634 41.62 30.77 0.20
C ASP A 634 42.34 31.42 -1.01
N PRO A 635 42.41 30.79 -2.19
CA PRO A 635 43.21 31.31 -3.32
C PRO A 635 42.65 32.58 -4.00
N TYR A 636 41.51 33.11 -3.53
CA TYR A 636 40.81 34.24 -4.13
C TYR A 636 40.65 35.42 -3.16
N THR A 637 40.89 36.63 -3.66
CA THR A 637 40.47 37.90 -3.03
C THR A 637 39.20 38.42 -3.72
N ILE A 638 38.43 39.29 -3.03
CA ILE A 638 37.23 39.92 -3.61
C ILE A 638 37.58 40.69 -4.89
N ARG A 639 38.72 41.41 -4.88
CA ARG A 639 39.21 42.17 -6.03
C ARG A 639 39.45 41.27 -7.25
N ARG A 640 40.17 40.15 -7.06
CA ARG A 640 40.43 39.17 -8.13
C ARG A 640 39.14 38.59 -8.69
N ALA A 641 38.19 38.24 -7.83
CA ALA A 641 36.90 37.70 -8.25
C ALA A 641 36.03 38.69 -9.06
N VAL A 642 36.09 39.98 -8.71
CA VAL A 642 35.37 41.03 -9.46
C VAL A 642 36.00 41.24 -10.85
N CYS A 643 37.34 41.26 -10.93
CA CYS A 643 38.04 41.41 -12.21
C CYS A 643 37.72 40.22 -13.15
N GLU A 644 37.92 38.99 -12.67
CA GLU A 644 37.70 37.79 -13.49
C GLU A 644 36.24 37.66 -13.98
N TYR A 645 35.27 38.12 -13.19
CA TYR A 645 33.87 38.16 -13.64
C TYR A 645 33.56 39.32 -14.59
N LYS A 646 34.22 40.47 -14.41
CA LYS A 646 34.10 41.63 -15.31
C LYS A 646 34.55 41.25 -16.71
N ASP A 647 35.74 40.67 -16.82
CA ASP A 647 36.33 40.20 -18.08
C ASP A 647 35.40 39.21 -18.78
N LEU A 648 34.76 38.33 -18.00
CA LEU A 648 33.78 37.37 -18.50
C LEU A 648 32.52 38.02 -19.08
N CYS A 649 32.03 39.11 -18.48
CA CYS A 649 30.84 39.82 -18.96
C CYS A 649 31.15 40.73 -20.15
N GLU A 650 32.33 41.34 -20.19
CA GLU A 650 32.81 42.13 -21.33
C GLU A 650 32.96 41.25 -22.57
N LYS A 651 33.56 40.06 -22.41
CA LYS A 651 33.68 39.07 -23.49
C LYS A 651 32.35 38.66 -24.12
N GLU A 652 31.27 38.67 -23.34
CA GLU A 652 29.94 38.19 -23.79
C GLU A 652 28.96 39.33 -24.10
N GLN A 653 29.37 40.59 -23.94
CA GLN A 653 28.54 41.79 -24.10
C GLN A 653 27.19 41.73 -23.37
N LYS A 654 27.14 41.02 -22.24
CA LYS A 654 25.95 40.91 -21.38
C LYS A 654 26.35 40.48 -19.98
N PHE A 655 25.47 40.76 -19.01
CA PHE A 655 25.59 40.13 -17.71
C PHE A 655 25.24 38.65 -17.76
N LEU A 656 26.21 37.80 -17.46
CA LEU A 656 26.00 36.37 -17.33
C LEU A 656 25.17 36.02 -16.10
N THR A 657 24.49 34.89 -16.18
CA THR A 657 23.87 34.20 -15.06
C THR A 657 24.87 33.26 -14.40
N LEU A 658 24.59 32.83 -13.16
CA LEU A 658 25.41 31.84 -12.45
C LEU A 658 25.57 30.53 -13.24
N LYS A 659 24.56 30.18 -14.05
CA LYS A 659 24.58 28.99 -14.88
C LYS A 659 25.55 29.15 -16.05
N GLU A 660 25.45 30.25 -16.79
CA GLU A 660 26.32 30.54 -17.94
C GLU A 660 27.80 30.65 -17.52
N ALA A 661 28.10 31.28 -16.39
CA ALA A 661 29.47 31.37 -15.88
C ALA A 661 30.04 29.98 -15.50
N LYS A 662 29.21 29.07 -14.97
CA LYS A 662 29.63 27.71 -14.62
C LYS A 662 29.93 26.87 -15.86
N GLU A 663 29.12 27.00 -16.90
CA GLU A 663 29.28 26.30 -18.18
C GLU A 663 30.58 26.72 -18.89
N LYS A 664 31.09 27.92 -18.62
CA LYS A 664 32.36 28.44 -19.13
C LYS A 664 33.60 28.06 -18.29
N GLY A 665 33.47 27.15 -17.31
CA GLY A 665 34.60 26.63 -16.53
C GLY A 665 34.95 27.40 -15.25
N PHE A 666 34.23 28.48 -14.91
CA PHE A 666 34.54 29.36 -13.78
C PHE A 666 33.98 28.84 -12.43
N GLY A 667 34.01 27.52 -12.21
CA GLY A 667 33.43 26.89 -11.03
C GLY A 667 34.09 27.33 -9.71
N GLN A 668 35.40 27.59 -9.72
CA GLN A 668 36.14 28.03 -8.53
C GLN A 668 35.76 29.45 -8.10
N LEU A 669 35.69 30.38 -9.06
CA LEU A 669 35.18 31.75 -8.88
C LEU A 669 33.77 31.75 -8.28
N LEU A 670 32.85 30.97 -8.85
CA LEU A 670 31.46 30.89 -8.35
C LEU A 670 31.37 30.30 -6.93
N ASN A 671 32.21 29.31 -6.60
CA ASN A 671 32.28 28.76 -5.25
C ASN A 671 32.86 29.76 -4.25
N PHE A 672 33.87 30.54 -4.65
CA PHE A 672 34.39 31.64 -3.83
C PHE A 672 33.31 32.70 -3.57
N MET A 673 32.65 33.18 -4.63
CA MET A 673 31.56 34.14 -4.54
C MET A 673 30.42 33.70 -3.61
N LYS A 674 30.01 32.44 -3.72
CA LYS A 674 28.98 31.85 -2.86
C LYS A 674 29.43 31.81 -1.40
N ARG A 675 30.69 31.46 -1.13
CA ARG A 675 31.27 31.47 0.22
C ARG A 675 31.30 32.88 0.82
N LYS A 676 31.66 33.90 0.03
CA LYS A 676 31.70 35.31 0.46
C LYS A 676 30.35 36.03 0.41
N LYS A 677 29.25 35.32 0.10
CA LYS A 677 27.88 35.88 -0.04
C LYS A 677 27.80 37.07 -1.01
N ILE A 678 28.62 37.06 -2.07
CA ILE A 678 28.60 38.10 -3.11
C ILE A 678 27.54 37.68 -4.13
N GLY A 679 26.33 38.25 -4.02
CA GLY A 679 25.26 38.00 -4.98
C GLY A 679 25.57 38.61 -6.35
N ILE A 680 24.98 38.05 -7.41
CA ILE A 680 25.24 38.51 -8.78
C ILE A 680 24.90 39.99 -8.98
N HIS A 681 23.88 40.52 -8.30
CA HIS A 681 23.54 41.93 -8.32
C HIS A 681 24.63 42.83 -7.71
N ARG A 682 25.20 42.41 -6.57
CA ARG A 682 26.29 43.14 -5.93
C ARG A 682 27.52 43.14 -6.84
N LEU A 683 27.81 42.00 -7.46
CA LEU A 683 28.88 41.88 -8.44
C LEU A 683 28.67 42.78 -9.67
N ARG A 684 27.45 42.84 -10.22
CA ARG A 684 27.10 43.74 -11.33
C ARG A 684 27.39 45.21 -10.99
N LYS A 685 27.00 45.64 -9.78
CA LYS A 685 27.35 47.00 -9.29
C LYS A 685 28.86 47.20 -9.19
N MET A 686 29.59 46.19 -8.73
CA MET A 686 31.05 46.26 -8.60
C MET A 686 31.80 46.24 -9.94
N THR A 687 31.21 45.65 -10.99
CA THR A 687 31.81 45.61 -12.34
C THR A 687 31.69 46.92 -13.11
N ARG A 688 30.76 47.81 -12.74
CA ARG A 688 30.45 49.09 -13.43
C ARG A 688 30.10 48.96 -14.94
N LEU A 689 29.58 47.81 -15.36
CA LEU A 689 29.14 47.57 -16.75
C LEU A 689 27.69 48.05 -16.96
N ASP A 690 27.38 48.62 -18.13
CA ASP A 690 26.06 49.22 -18.45
C ASP A 690 25.19 48.34 -19.37
N TYR A 691 24.90 47.10 -18.95
CA TYR A 691 24.04 46.19 -19.72
C TYR A 691 22.60 46.13 -19.18
N LEU A 692 21.60 46.30 -20.06
CA LEU A 692 20.16 46.22 -19.73
C LEU A 692 19.73 44.82 -19.20
N PRO A 693 19.06 44.71 -18.04
CA PRO A 693 18.67 43.42 -17.47
C PRO A 693 17.43 42.82 -18.15
N LYS A 694 17.49 41.51 -18.46
CA LYS A 694 16.37 40.72 -19.03
C LYS A 694 15.16 40.53 -18.09
N VAL A 695 15.32 40.80 -16.79
CA VAL A 695 14.27 40.71 -15.76
C VAL A 695 14.23 42.04 -15.02
N LEU A 696 13.06 42.70 -15.06
CA LEU A 696 12.85 43.97 -14.37
C LEU A 696 12.74 43.72 -12.86
N PRO A 697 13.40 44.53 -12.02
CA PRO A 697 13.42 44.34 -10.58
C PRO A 697 12.05 44.56 -9.94
N VAL A 698 11.86 43.99 -8.75
CA VAL A 698 10.72 44.30 -7.88
C VAL A 698 10.71 45.82 -7.62
N GLY A 699 9.58 46.46 -7.87
CA GLY A 699 9.43 47.93 -7.78
C GLY A 699 9.50 48.68 -9.11
N TYR A 700 9.62 47.99 -10.25
CA TYR A 700 9.65 48.63 -11.57
C TYR A 700 8.40 49.47 -11.90
N TYR A 701 7.21 48.99 -11.53
CA TYR A 701 5.98 49.80 -11.56
C TYR A 701 5.65 50.23 -10.15
N THR A 702 5.46 51.54 -9.97
CA THR A 702 4.95 52.13 -8.73
C THR A 702 3.44 52.22 -8.79
N GLU A 703 2.78 52.29 -7.63
CA GLU A 703 1.33 52.52 -7.55
C GLU A 703 0.94 53.84 -8.25
N ALA A 704 1.76 54.89 -8.07
CA ALA A 704 1.57 56.18 -8.72
C ALA A 704 1.59 56.08 -10.26
N TYR A 705 2.57 55.35 -10.82
CA TYR A 705 2.63 55.13 -12.27
C TYR A 705 1.42 54.35 -12.78
N ALA A 706 1.00 53.31 -12.05
CA ALA A 706 -0.17 52.52 -12.40
C ALA A 706 -1.48 53.34 -12.37
N VAL A 707 -1.64 54.20 -11.34
CA VAL A 707 -2.78 55.12 -11.22
C VAL A 707 -2.79 56.11 -12.38
N ALA A 708 -1.66 56.75 -12.71
CA ALA A 708 -1.56 57.70 -13.81
C ALA A 708 -1.93 57.07 -15.16
N ALA A 709 -1.36 55.90 -15.46
CA ALA A 709 -1.63 55.17 -16.70
C ALA A 709 -3.10 54.71 -16.81
N TYR A 710 -3.67 54.20 -15.71
CA TYR A 710 -5.08 53.78 -15.68
C TYR A 710 -6.05 54.95 -15.79
N THR A 711 -5.73 56.08 -15.16
CA THR A 711 -6.52 57.32 -15.17
C THR A 711 -6.57 57.90 -16.58
N LYS A 712 -5.43 58.01 -17.27
CA LYS A 712 -5.35 58.50 -18.66
C LYS A 712 -6.31 57.74 -19.59
N ILE A 713 -6.27 56.40 -19.55
CA ILE A 713 -7.10 55.57 -20.43
C ILE A 713 -8.59 55.65 -20.04
N CYS A 714 -8.93 55.68 -18.75
CA CYS A 714 -10.32 55.83 -18.32
C CYS A 714 -10.90 57.19 -18.74
N HIS A 715 -10.10 58.26 -18.67
CA HIS A 715 -10.46 59.59 -19.15
C HIS A 715 -10.75 59.57 -20.66
N GLU A 716 -9.86 58.99 -21.46
CA GLU A 716 -10.05 58.83 -22.91
C GLU A 716 -11.30 58.01 -23.28
N LYS A 717 -11.71 57.05 -22.44
CA LYS A 717 -12.90 56.21 -22.70
C LYS A 717 -14.21 56.77 -22.15
N GLY A 718 -14.18 57.74 -21.24
CA GLY A 718 -15.37 58.29 -20.58
C GLY A 718 -16.07 57.32 -19.63
N TYR A 719 -15.46 56.20 -19.27
CA TYR A 719 -16.00 55.25 -18.28
C TYR A 719 -14.88 54.43 -17.62
N PHE A 720 -15.16 53.84 -16.46
CA PHE A 720 -14.18 52.97 -15.79
C PHE A 720 -14.01 51.63 -16.51
N LEU A 721 -12.77 51.29 -16.85
CA LEU A 721 -12.43 50.00 -17.46
C LEU A 721 -12.81 48.82 -16.57
N THR A 722 -13.26 47.75 -17.19
CA THR A 722 -13.29 46.42 -16.60
C THR A 722 -11.89 45.78 -16.65
N GLY A 723 -11.64 44.74 -15.85
CA GLY A 723 -10.34 44.03 -15.89
C GLY A 723 -10.00 43.42 -17.25
N ARG A 724 -11.02 43.13 -18.07
CA ARG A 724 -10.83 42.67 -19.44
C ARG A 724 -10.33 43.80 -20.34
N GLU A 725 -10.95 44.96 -20.26
CA GLU A 725 -10.58 46.13 -21.08
C GLU A 725 -9.21 46.68 -20.67
N ALA A 726 -8.87 46.67 -19.37
CA ALA A 726 -7.55 47.08 -18.90
C ALA A 726 -6.43 46.28 -19.60
N ARG A 727 -6.55 44.95 -19.71
CA ARG A 727 -5.55 44.11 -20.40
C ARG A 727 -5.44 44.35 -21.91
N GLN A 728 -6.47 44.94 -22.51
CA GLN A 728 -6.49 45.26 -23.95
C GLN A 728 -5.91 46.65 -24.22
N CYS A 729 -6.00 47.57 -23.26
CA CYS A 729 -5.67 48.98 -23.46
C CYS A 729 -4.30 49.40 -22.87
N MET A 730 -3.60 48.52 -22.15
CA MET A 730 -2.28 48.84 -21.57
C MET A 730 -1.32 47.63 -21.59
N PRO A 731 0.01 47.82 -21.39
CA PRO A 731 0.97 46.73 -21.37
C PRO A 731 0.55 45.62 -20.39
N ILE A 732 0.61 44.36 -20.84
CA ILE A 732 0.14 43.20 -20.06
C ILE A 732 0.75 43.16 -18.66
N LYS A 733 2.04 43.49 -18.52
CA LYS A 733 2.73 43.50 -17.22
C LYS A 733 2.16 44.55 -16.27
N LEU A 734 1.74 45.71 -16.79
CA LEU A 734 1.07 46.76 -16.01
C LEU A 734 -0.37 46.38 -15.64
N ALA A 735 -1.13 45.79 -16.58
CA ALA A 735 -2.48 45.32 -16.30
C ALA A 735 -2.50 44.19 -15.24
N VAL A 736 -1.51 43.29 -15.27
CA VAL A 736 -1.34 42.24 -14.25
C VAL A 736 -0.93 42.83 -12.91
N TYR A 737 -0.07 43.85 -12.89
CA TYR A 737 0.27 44.58 -11.67
C TYR A 737 -0.97 45.28 -11.06
N ILE A 738 -1.80 45.91 -11.89
CA ILE A 738 -3.05 46.54 -11.43
C ILE A 738 -4.03 45.50 -10.89
N ASP A 739 -4.21 44.35 -11.54
CA ASP A 739 -5.16 43.31 -11.11
C ASP A 739 -4.67 42.58 -9.84
N GLY A 740 -3.37 42.29 -9.75
CA GLY A 740 -2.78 41.47 -8.69
C GLY A 740 -2.24 42.24 -7.48
N VAL A 741 -1.82 43.48 -7.65
CA VAL A 741 -1.18 44.29 -6.58
C VAL A 741 -2.08 45.44 -6.13
N VAL A 742 -2.62 46.23 -7.06
CA VAL A 742 -3.40 47.43 -6.72
C VAL A 742 -4.89 47.11 -6.47
N GLY A 743 -5.52 46.35 -7.37
CA GLY A 743 -6.94 46.02 -7.42
C GLY A 743 -7.80 47.07 -8.16
N LEU A 744 -8.72 46.61 -9.02
CA LEU A 744 -9.56 47.50 -9.85
C LEU A 744 -10.47 48.44 -9.04
N SER A 745 -11.05 47.96 -7.93
CA SER A 745 -11.87 48.83 -7.08
C SER A 745 -11.03 49.92 -6.40
N ARG A 746 -9.78 49.60 -6.04
CA ARG A 746 -8.86 50.51 -5.36
C ARG A 746 -8.28 51.53 -6.35
N ILE A 747 -7.83 51.10 -7.53
CA ILE A 747 -7.29 52.01 -8.54
C ILE A 747 -8.34 53.00 -9.07
N ARG A 748 -9.63 52.61 -9.12
CA ARG A 748 -10.73 53.53 -9.44
C ARG A 748 -10.91 54.63 -8.39
N LYS A 749 -10.75 54.29 -7.10
CA LYS A 749 -10.75 55.30 -6.03
C LYS A 749 -9.53 56.20 -6.11
N LEU A 750 -8.34 55.61 -6.33
CA LEU A 750 -7.08 56.34 -6.43
C LEU A 750 -7.00 57.25 -7.67
N SER A 751 -7.73 56.93 -8.75
CA SER A 751 -7.76 57.78 -9.94
C SER A 751 -8.48 59.12 -9.77
N GLY A 752 -9.29 59.30 -8.71
CA GLY A 752 -10.07 60.53 -8.50
C GLY A 752 -11.21 60.78 -9.51
N LEU A 753 -11.31 59.98 -10.57
CA LEU A 753 -12.32 60.14 -11.62
C LEU A 753 -13.74 59.85 -11.11
N LYS A 754 -14.72 60.68 -11.48
CA LYS A 754 -16.15 60.46 -11.22
C LYS A 754 -16.85 59.81 -12.43
N LEU A 755 -16.35 58.66 -12.86
CA LEU A 755 -16.89 57.94 -14.03
C LEU A 755 -17.82 56.80 -13.63
N VAL A 756 -18.82 56.51 -14.47
CA VAL A 756 -19.69 55.34 -14.29
C VAL A 756 -19.02 54.07 -14.81
N VAL A 757 -19.33 52.94 -14.18
CA VAL A 757 -19.03 51.62 -14.74
C VAL A 757 -20.14 51.28 -15.73
N LYS A 758 -19.83 51.10 -17.01
CA LYS A 758 -20.81 50.78 -18.08
C LYS A 758 -21.76 49.64 -17.67
N GLN A 759 -23.03 49.95 -17.38
CA GLN A 759 -24.05 48.97 -16.99
C GLN A 759 -24.93 48.58 -18.19
N ASN A 760 -24.88 47.32 -18.61
CA ASN A 760 -25.74 46.79 -19.67
C ASN A 760 -26.77 45.80 -19.08
N ARG A 761 -28.05 46.18 -18.82
CA ARG A 761 -29.22 45.26 -18.72
C ARG A 761 -30.60 45.97 -18.49
N PRO A 762 -31.68 45.60 -19.23
CA PRO A 762 -33.06 46.07 -19.00
C PRO A 762 -33.83 45.30 -17.90
N GLN A 763 -34.79 45.96 -17.21
CA GLN A 763 -35.66 45.43 -16.12
C GLN A 763 -37.06 45.01 -16.61
N ILE A 764 -37.63 43.93 -16.07
CA ILE A 764 -39.03 43.44 -16.25
C ILE A 764 -39.83 43.85 -15.00
N SER A 765 -41.10 44.25 -15.14
CA SER A 765 -41.94 44.64 -13.99
C SER A 765 -42.56 43.43 -13.25
N ARG A 766 -43.11 43.66 -12.06
CA ARG A 766 -43.71 42.59 -11.23
C ARG A 766 -45.00 42.06 -11.83
N GLU A 767 -45.86 42.93 -12.31
CA GLU A 767 -47.16 42.62 -12.91
C GLU A 767 -46.97 41.85 -14.23
N GLU A 768 -46.03 42.31 -15.07
CA GLU A 768 -45.66 41.66 -16.33
C GLU A 768 -45.14 40.23 -16.07
N ALA A 769 -44.35 40.04 -15.01
CA ALA A 769 -43.83 38.72 -14.67
C ALA A 769 -44.91 37.73 -14.22
N VAL A 770 -45.91 38.18 -13.47
CA VAL A 770 -47.01 37.33 -13.00
C VAL A 770 -47.92 36.93 -14.15
N ASP A 771 -48.33 37.88 -15.00
CA ASP A 771 -49.18 37.61 -16.17
C ASP A 771 -48.50 36.66 -17.16
N LYS A 772 -47.23 36.93 -17.48
CA LYS A 772 -46.46 36.07 -18.38
C LYS A 772 -46.29 34.66 -17.83
N TYR A 773 -46.10 34.51 -16.52
CA TYR A 773 -46.03 33.20 -15.87
C TYR A 773 -47.38 32.45 -15.88
N ARG A 774 -48.49 33.17 -15.65
CA ARG A 774 -49.86 32.61 -15.70
C ARG A 774 -50.15 32.04 -17.08
N LYS A 775 -49.95 32.82 -18.15
CA LYS A 775 -50.16 32.40 -19.55
C LYS A 775 -49.37 31.13 -19.89
N ILE A 776 -48.14 31.02 -19.40
CA ILE A 776 -47.29 29.84 -19.62
C ILE A 776 -47.81 28.60 -18.88
N CYS A 777 -48.33 28.74 -17.65
CA CYS A 777 -48.89 27.62 -16.90
C CYS A 777 -50.18 27.07 -17.52
N ILE A 778 -51.05 27.95 -18.02
CA ILE A 778 -52.28 27.57 -18.73
C ILE A 778 -51.91 26.76 -19.99
N ARG A 779 -51.00 27.30 -20.81
CA ARG A 779 -50.55 26.63 -22.05
C ARG A 779 -49.99 25.23 -21.81
N GLU A 780 -49.25 25.04 -20.72
CA GLU A 780 -48.62 23.75 -20.42
C GLU A 780 -49.57 22.78 -19.68
N LYS A 781 -50.74 23.21 -19.21
CA LYS A 781 -51.72 22.42 -18.42
C LYS A 781 -51.16 21.83 -17.11
N TYR A 782 -50.10 22.41 -16.55
CA TYR A 782 -49.53 22.08 -15.23
C TYR A 782 -48.70 23.26 -14.71
N HIS A 783 -48.41 23.32 -13.40
CA HIS A 783 -47.56 24.40 -12.87
C HIS A 783 -46.12 24.29 -13.36
N VAL A 784 -45.68 25.31 -14.11
CA VAL A 784 -44.40 25.29 -14.84
C VAL A 784 -43.25 25.65 -13.90
N THR A 785 -42.42 24.66 -13.56
CA THR A 785 -41.25 24.93 -12.69
C THR A 785 -40.29 25.96 -13.32
N MET A 786 -39.52 26.68 -12.50
CA MET A 786 -38.51 27.66 -12.97
C MET A 786 -37.53 27.10 -14.03
N ASN A 787 -37.20 25.81 -13.92
CA ASN A 787 -36.34 25.15 -14.91
C ASN A 787 -37.04 24.97 -16.26
N ARG A 788 -38.36 24.76 -16.25
CA ARG A 788 -39.16 24.65 -17.45
C ARG A 788 -39.37 26.03 -18.08
N LEU A 789 -39.53 27.11 -17.30
CA LEU A 789 -39.50 28.49 -17.83
C LEU A 789 -38.22 28.78 -18.61
N VAL A 790 -37.05 28.46 -18.06
CA VAL A 790 -35.76 28.64 -18.77
C VAL A 790 -35.71 27.82 -20.07
N GLN A 791 -36.28 26.61 -20.08
CA GLN A 791 -36.35 25.77 -21.29
C GLN A 791 -37.33 26.30 -22.33
N LEU A 792 -38.34 27.04 -21.91
CA LEU A 792 -39.28 27.73 -22.79
C LEU A 792 -38.72 29.08 -23.29
N GLY A 793 -37.43 29.37 -23.06
CA GLY A 793 -36.78 30.63 -23.48
C GLY A 793 -36.92 31.77 -22.47
N GLU A 794 -37.73 31.59 -21.42
CA GLU A 794 -38.08 32.63 -20.45
C GLU A 794 -37.08 32.75 -19.30
N GLY A 795 -35.77 32.70 -19.63
CA GLY A 795 -34.68 32.70 -18.64
C GLY A 795 -34.46 34.02 -17.91
N LYS A 796 -34.97 35.13 -18.46
CA LYS A 796 -35.03 36.43 -17.77
C LYS A 796 -36.15 36.41 -16.72
N LEU A 797 -37.37 36.03 -17.13
CA LEU A 797 -38.53 35.86 -16.25
C LEU A 797 -38.25 34.89 -15.09
N ALA A 798 -37.64 33.74 -15.34
CA ALA A 798 -37.31 32.77 -14.29
C ALA A 798 -36.34 33.31 -13.23
N ARG A 799 -35.36 34.13 -13.64
CA ARG A 799 -34.42 34.79 -12.70
C ARG A 799 -35.12 35.88 -11.92
N PHE A 800 -35.98 36.65 -12.57
CA PHE A 800 -36.78 37.67 -11.93
C PHE A 800 -37.71 37.06 -10.87
N ILE A 801 -38.47 36.02 -11.20
CA ILE A 801 -39.37 35.34 -10.27
C ILE A 801 -38.63 34.73 -9.07
N LEU A 802 -37.44 34.15 -9.29
CA LEU A 802 -36.62 33.62 -8.21
C LEU A 802 -36.08 34.70 -7.27
N LYS A 803 -35.76 35.88 -7.81
CA LYS A 803 -35.25 37.00 -7.04
C LYS A 803 -36.37 37.69 -6.26
N GLU A 804 -37.52 37.92 -6.91
CA GLU A 804 -38.56 38.81 -6.41
C GLU A 804 -39.73 38.11 -5.71
N PHE A 805 -40.21 36.95 -6.18
CA PHE A 805 -41.44 36.33 -5.66
C PHE A 805 -41.20 35.05 -4.84
N LYS A 806 -40.20 34.22 -5.19
CA LYS A 806 -40.10 32.80 -4.78
C LYS A 806 -41.26 31.95 -5.34
N TYR A 807 -40.97 30.69 -5.68
CA TYR A 807 -41.88 29.81 -6.44
C TYR A 807 -43.27 29.57 -5.79
N PRO A 808 -43.39 29.38 -4.45
CA PRO A 808 -44.70 29.17 -3.84
C PRO A 808 -45.59 30.43 -3.88
N VAL A 809 -44.98 31.62 -3.81
CA VAL A 809 -45.72 32.90 -3.78
C VAL A 809 -46.32 33.20 -5.14
N ILE A 810 -45.53 33.12 -6.21
CA ILE A 810 -46.07 33.35 -7.56
C ILE A 810 -47.13 32.30 -7.94
N LYS A 811 -47.05 31.08 -7.40
CA LYS A 811 -48.09 30.06 -7.58
C LYS A 811 -49.41 30.51 -6.96
N LYS A 812 -49.38 31.07 -5.75
CA LYS A 812 -50.58 31.65 -5.11
C LYS A 812 -51.13 32.83 -5.92
N MET A 813 -50.24 33.70 -6.41
CA MET A 813 -50.64 34.89 -7.18
C MET A 813 -51.33 34.59 -8.52
N ILE A 814 -50.99 33.47 -9.19
CA ILE A 814 -51.64 33.12 -10.47
C ILE A 814 -53.01 32.44 -10.30
N ASN A 815 -53.31 31.90 -9.11
CA ASN A 815 -54.56 31.23 -8.73
C ASN A 815 -55.15 30.24 -9.77
N LEU A 816 -54.38 29.21 -10.15
CA LEU A 816 -54.82 28.16 -11.09
C LEU A 816 -54.78 26.78 -10.42
N ASP A 817 -55.83 25.96 -10.61
CA ASP A 817 -55.85 24.57 -10.14
C ASP A 817 -55.29 23.62 -11.21
N LEU A 818 -53.99 23.34 -11.13
CA LEU A 818 -53.27 22.52 -12.10
C LEU A 818 -52.31 21.51 -11.41
N PRO A 819 -52.09 20.32 -11.99
CA PRO A 819 -51.22 19.30 -11.40
C PRO A 819 -49.75 19.72 -11.38
N TYR A 820 -48.94 19.05 -10.53
CA TYR A 820 -47.54 19.43 -10.31
C TYR A 820 -46.55 18.89 -11.35
N ARG A 821 -46.92 17.85 -12.10
CA ARG A 821 -46.02 17.17 -13.06
C ARG A 821 -46.80 16.64 -14.25
N SER A 822 -46.12 16.55 -15.39
CA SER A 822 -46.73 15.97 -16.58
C SER A 822 -46.96 14.45 -16.44
N PRO A 823 -48.07 13.91 -16.95
CA PRO A 823 -48.40 12.48 -16.88
C PRO A 823 -47.29 11.55 -17.41
N ALA A 824 -46.64 11.91 -18.51
CA ALA A 824 -45.55 11.13 -19.11
C ALA A 824 -44.33 10.93 -18.18
N HIS A 825 -44.12 11.84 -17.21
CA HIS A 825 -43.01 11.72 -16.26
C HIS A 825 -43.26 10.67 -15.18
N ILE A 826 -44.53 10.35 -14.88
CA ILE A 826 -44.92 9.38 -13.85
C ILE A 826 -44.68 7.94 -14.35
N SER A 827 -45.11 7.61 -15.57
CA SER A 827 -44.98 6.25 -16.13
C SER A 827 -43.53 5.79 -16.30
N LYS A 828 -42.61 6.69 -16.65
CA LYS A 828 -41.19 6.35 -16.87
C LYS A 828 -40.45 5.89 -15.61
N TYR A 829 -40.85 6.37 -14.43
CA TYR A 829 -40.19 6.03 -13.17
C TYR A 829 -40.60 4.64 -12.67
N ARG A 830 -41.84 4.22 -12.92
CA ARG A 830 -42.38 2.91 -12.56
C ARG A 830 -41.58 1.77 -13.20
N LEU A 831 -41.34 1.87 -14.52
CA LEU A 831 -40.61 0.85 -15.30
C LEU A 831 -39.15 0.64 -14.85
N ILE A 832 -38.44 1.70 -14.45
CA ILE A 832 -37.05 1.61 -14.00
C ILE A 832 -36.94 0.88 -12.65
N TYR A 833 -37.91 1.09 -11.77
CA TYR A 833 -37.96 0.45 -10.46
C TYR A 833 -38.15 -1.06 -10.58
N GLU A 834 -39.07 -1.50 -11.45
CA GLU A 834 -39.37 -2.92 -11.68
C GLU A 834 -38.16 -3.70 -12.21
N LYS A 835 -37.42 -3.17 -13.20
CA LYS A 835 -36.22 -3.82 -13.74
C LYS A 835 -35.13 -4.05 -12.69
N ARG A 836 -34.95 -3.11 -11.76
CA ARG A 836 -33.95 -3.24 -10.67
C ARG A 836 -34.39 -4.28 -9.64
N ARG A 837 -35.68 -4.32 -9.33
CA ARG A 837 -36.28 -5.31 -8.42
C ARG A 837 -36.05 -6.73 -8.93
N GLU A 838 -36.28 -6.97 -10.23
CA GLU A 838 -36.16 -8.30 -10.85
C GLU A 838 -34.73 -8.83 -10.88
N LYS A 839 -33.75 -7.98 -11.21
CA LYS A 839 -32.33 -8.37 -11.20
C LYS A 839 -31.87 -8.84 -9.81
N LYS A 840 -32.28 -8.12 -8.76
CA LYS A 840 -31.92 -8.45 -7.37
C LYS A 840 -32.56 -9.77 -6.93
N LYS A 841 -33.80 -10.04 -7.33
CA LYS A 841 -34.49 -11.33 -7.11
C LYS A 841 -33.69 -12.50 -7.68
N ARG A 842 -33.26 -12.44 -8.95
CA ARG A 842 -32.48 -13.52 -9.61
C ARG A 842 -31.15 -13.84 -8.92
N MET A 843 -30.43 -12.84 -8.43
CA MET A 843 -29.14 -13.08 -7.73
C MET A 843 -29.36 -13.80 -6.40
N THR A 844 -30.39 -13.40 -5.66
CA THR A 844 -30.74 -14.03 -4.38
C THR A 844 -31.12 -15.50 -4.57
N ILE A 845 -31.83 -15.83 -5.66
CA ILE A 845 -32.21 -17.21 -6.00
C ILE A 845 -30.96 -18.08 -6.15
N LYS A 846 -30.01 -17.66 -7.00
CA LYS A 846 -28.75 -18.41 -7.23
C LYS A 846 -27.92 -18.60 -5.97
N ALA A 847 -27.90 -17.60 -5.09
CA ALA A 847 -27.19 -17.68 -3.82
C ALA A 847 -27.85 -18.74 -2.91
N TYR A 848 -29.17 -18.70 -2.79
CA TYR A 848 -29.95 -19.67 -1.99
C TYR A 848 -29.80 -21.11 -2.52
N GLU A 849 -29.86 -21.32 -3.83
CA GLU A 849 -29.63 -22.63 -4.48
C GLU A 849 -28.29 -23.24 -4.09
N LYS A 850 -27.21 -22.46 -4.18
CA LYS A 850 -25.85 -22.91 -3.86
C LYS A 850 -25.73 -23.36 -2.40
N ILE A 851 -26.43 -22.69 -1.50
CA ILE A 851 -26.43 -23.03 -0.08
C ILE A 851 -27.24 -24.31 0.16
N CYS A 852 -28.41 -24.43 -0.45
CA CYS A 852 -29.24 -25.63 -0.34
C CYS A 852 -28.51 -26.87 -0.88
N LEU A 853 -27.78 -26.74 -2.00
CA LEU A 853 -26.93 -27.81 -2.54
C LEU A 853 -25.83 -28.23 -1.56
N LYS A 854 -25.19 -27.27 -0.89
CA LYS A 854 -24.16 -27.54 0.12
C LYS A 854 -24.73 -28.27 1.34
N GLN A 855 -25.93 -27.91 1.76
CA GLN A 855 -26.61 -28.47 2.94
C GLN A 855 -27.46 -29.71 2.62
N LYS A 856 -27.58 -30.08 1.33
CA LYS A 856 -28.43 -31.17 0.82
C LYS A 856 -29.91 -31.08 1.25
N ARG A 857 -30.38 -29.90 1.65
CA ARG A 857 -31.78 -29.63 2.03
C ARG A 857 -32.12 -28.15 1.86
N HIS A 858 -33.42 -27.83 1.81
CA HIS A 858 -33.87 -26.44 1.87
C HIS A 858 -33.73 -25.87 3.28
N LEU A 859 -33.33 -24.61 3.36
CA LEU A 859 -33.20 -23.88 4.63
C LEU A 859 -34.40 -22.95 4.85
N SER A 860 -34.84 -22.82 6.09
CA SER A 860 -35.79 -21.81 6.54
C SER A 860 -35.12 -20.42 6.67
N ASN A 861 -35.92 -19.37 6.90
CA ASN A 861 -35.38 -18.03 7.16
C ASN A 861 -34.59 -17.94 8.48
N SER A 862 -34.95 -18.72 9.51
CA SER A 862 -34.19 -18.77 10.77
C SER A 862 -32.86 -19.47 10.55
N GLU A 863 -32.85 -20.62 9.89
CA GLU A 863 -31.63 -21.39 9.60
C GLU A 863 -30.64 -20.59 8.74
N LEU A 864 -31.13 -19.79 7.78
CA LEU A 864 -30.28 -18.88 7.02
C LEU A 864 -29.63 -17.79 7.91
N LYS A 865 -30.32 -17.32 8.95
CA LYS A 865 -29.74 -16.37 9.91
C LYS A 865 -28.72 -17.04 10.82
N ASP A 866 -28.98 -18.27 11.24
CA ASP A 866 -28.09 -19.06 12.11
C ASP A 866 -26.77 -19.42 11.40
N LEU A 867 -26.80 -19.51 10.06
CA LEU A 867 -25.60 -19.64 9.22
C LEU A 867 -24.93 -18.29 8.88
N GLU A 868 -25.28 -17.21 9.58
CA GLU A 868 -24.81 -15.83 9.33
C GLU A 868 -25.15 -15.28 7.93
N MET A 869 -26.21 -15.78 7.29
CA MET A 869 -26.65 -15.38 5.94
C MET A 869 -27.92 -14.52 5.96
N GLY A 870 -28.07 -13.65 6.96
CA GLY A 870 -29.28 -12.83 7.17
C GLY A 870 -29.68 -11.93 5.99
N TRP A 871 -28.72 -11.53 5.14
CA TRP A 871 -29.01 -10.73 3.94
C TRP A 871 -29.83 -11.52 2.89
N ILE A 872 -29.64 -12.84 2.80
CA ILE A 872 -30.42 -13.70 1.89
C ILE A 872 -31.84 -13.85 2.44
N ALA A 873 -31.99 -14.09 3.74
CA ALA A 873 -33.30 -14.21 4.39
C ALA A 873 -34.15 -12.93 4.20
N ASN A 874 -33.54 -11.75 4.36
CA ASN A 874 -34.22 -10.47 4.16
C ASN A 874 -34.58 -10.22 2.69
N ALA A 875 -33.70 -10.60 1.76
CA ALA A 875 -34.00 -10.48 0.34
C ALA A 875 -35.13 -11.43 -0.10
N ILE A 876 -35.17 -12.66 0.41
CA ILE A 876 -36.24 -13.63 0.16
C ILE A 876 -37.58 -13.07 0.62
N ARG A 877 -37.64 -12.47 1.83
CA ARG A 877 -38.85 -11.82 2.34
C ARG A 877 -39.36 -10.71 1.42
N ALA A 878 -38.46 -9.87 0.92
CA ALA A 878 -38.79 -8.76 0.03
C ALA A 878 -39.28 -9.18 -1.39
N PHE A 879 -39.08 -10.45 -1.78
CA PHE A 879 -39.36 -10.95 -3.13
C PHE A 879 -40.40 -12.08 -3.19
N GLY A 880 -41.27 -12.19 -2.18
CA GLY A 880 -42.38 -13.15 -2.17
C GLY A 880 -42.18 -14.36 -1.26
N GLY A 881 -41.22 -14.30 -0.33
CA GLY A 881 -41.07 -15.30 0.73
C GLY A 881 -40.33 -16.57 0.32
N ILE A 882 -40.05 -17.43 1.30
CA ILE A 882 -39.19 -18.62 1.16
C ILE A 882 -39.83 -19.68 0.24
N THR A 883 -41.16 -19.75 0.20
CA THR A 883 -41.93 -20.69 -0.63
C THR A 883 -41.67 -20.47 -2.12
N GLY A 884 -41.69 -19.21 -2.58
CA GLY A 884 -41.41 -18.88 -3.98
C GLY A 884 -39.98 -19.25 -4.40
N PHE A 885 -39.03 -19.13 -3.48
CA PHE A 885 -37.63 -19.51 -3.73
C PHE A 885 -37.43 -21.03 -3.73
N ARG A 886 -38.09 -21.76 -2.83
CA ARG A 886 -38.09 -23.24 -2.81
C ARG A 886 -38.65 -23.82 -4.11
N ASN A 887 -39.76 -23.29 -4.60
CA ASN A 887 -40.38 -23.74 -5.85
C ASN A 887 -39.45 -23.51 -7.06
N HIS A 888 -38.69 -22.40 -7.08
CA HIS A 888 -37.70 -22.17 -8.12
C HIS A 888 -36.56 -23.20 -8.07
N CYS A 889 -36.06 -23.49 -6.86
CA CYS A 889 -34.97 -24.45 -6.66
C CYS A 889 -35.36 -25.89 -7.01
N LYS A 890 -36.62 -26.30 -6.74
CA LYS A 890 -37.15 -27.63 -7.10
C LYS A 890 -37.11 -27.88 -8.61
N LYS A 891 -37.45 -26.88 -9.42
CA LYS A 891 -37.36 -26.96 -10.89
C LYS A 891 -35.93 -27.23 -11.37
N THR A 892 -34.93 -26.62 -10.74
CA THR A 892 -33.50 -26.85 -11.04
C THR A 892 -32.98 -28.21 -10.59
N ALA A 893 -33.47 -28.76 -9.47
CA ALA A 893 -33.04 -30.07 -8.98
C ALA A 893 -33.52 -31.21 -9.90
N HIS A 894 -34.76 -31.15 -10.39
CA HIS A 894 -35.27 -32.09 -11.40
C HIS A 894 -34.45 -32.07 -12.70
N LEU A 895 -34.06 -30.88 -13.18
CA LEU A 895 -33.18 -30.76 -14.35
C LEU A 895 -31.79 -31.37 -14.14
N HIS A 896 -31.29 -31.38 -12.91
CA HIS A 896 -29.99 -31.97 -12.58
C HIS A 896 -30.06 -33.50 -12.44
N ALA A 897 -31.17 -34.05 -11.92
CA ALA A 897 -31.43 -35.49 -11.85
C ALA A 897 -31.65 -36.10 -13.25
N ALA A 898 -32.42 -35.43 -14.13
CA ALA A 898 -32.61 -35.86 -15.51
C ALA A 898 -31.29 -35.90 -16.32
N LYS A 899 -30.34 -35.01 -16.00
CA LYS A 899 -29.01 -34.97 -16.63
C LYS A 899 -28.07 -36.09 -16.17
N ILE A 900 -28.28 -36.61 -14.95
CA ILE A 900 -27.52 -37.74 -14.40
C ILE A 900 -28.10 -39.07 -14.90
N GLY A 901 -29.42 -39.18 -15.05
CA GLY A 901 -30.10 -40.34 -15.65
C GLY A 901 -29.62 -40.62 -17.08
N ARG A 902 -29.52 -39.59 -17.94
CA ARG A 902 -29.03 -39.74 -19.33
C ARG A 902 -27.56 -40.16 -19.47
N ARG A 903 -26.74 -40.06 -18.41
CA ARG A 903 -25.33 -40.49 -18.45
C ARG A 903 -25.12 -41.94 -18.04
N LYS A 904 -26.11 -42.60 -17.43
CA LYS A 904 -26.02 -44.03 -17.07
C LYS A 904 -26.50 -44.96 -18.19
N SER A 905 -27.25 -44.48 -19.18
CA SER A 905 -27.79 -45.26 -20.30
C SER A 905 -26.88 -45.29 -21.56
N HIS A 906 -25.61 -44.91 -21.48
CA HIS A 906 -24.66 -44.92 -22.61
C HIS A 906 -23.39 -45.72 -22.30
N LYS A 907 -23.48 -46.69 -21.37
CA LYS A 907 -22.36 -47.58 -21.04
C LYS A 907 -22.71 -49.07 -20.95
N TYR A 908 -23.88 -49.45 -21.45
CA TYR A 908 -24.25 -50.83 -21.76
C TYR A 908 -25.06 -50.82 -23.05
N VAL A 909 -24.34 -50.68 -24.16
CA VAL A 909 -24.58 -51.30 -25.48
C VAL A 909 -23.19 -51.59 -26.03
#